data_AF-A0A847F4M2-F1
#
_entry.id   AF-A0A847F4M2-F1
#
_cell.length_a   1.000
_cell.length_b   1.000
_cell.length_c   1.000
_cell.angle_alpha   90.00
_cell.angle_beta   90.00
_cell.angle_gamma   90.00
#
_symmetry.space_group_name_H-M   'P 1'
#
loop_
_entity.id
_entity.type
_entity.pdbx_description
1 polymer ?
#
loop_
_entity_poly.entity_id
_entity_poly.type
_entity_poly.pdbx_seq_one_letter_code
_entity_poly.pdbx_strand_id
1 'polypeptide(L)'
;MTLLQRFIASPRAFGLFVFLFAAFPLFQLLAYDARVVWGALYGIPLAVLAAFGLTCAVLPPVRLAHGDAKHEGAPNVEVGASSALPARPLSWLFGLGLGGAILTVVLGALFGQAGVSAGFILMALAFVALGASGSRASERARELSGATLSFGFAVLILFPFLGEYGLWDPWETHYGEVAREILARNDWISLWWAQDHFFFSKPVLIFWMEALSMSALGVDPLPDANPARLELAIRLPTAILSLIAVMLVQRAVARFYGARGGVVTAITLLTLPHFTLLARQAITDMPLVACVMAALALLALAFGEGESGGRLRTVHLGRHEFSAKHLLLFFISLLVLPQALYLIGLNFQYGPLGSGSEGFGWTSDRFLFGSAGNADMTGNPEHRMMSPSVSLRVGPVDLAQPFFQGLLHLALLGVALRSIAREESRRGLLLMGFYLFCALAFMAKGLPGIALPGVAALFYLIVTRRFSLLFRGELRIARGMLIIGIVSLPWYLAMCVRHGMSFLNRLLIHDHINRLAAGVHGDQGAIGYFLEQLGAATFPFTGLLIVALGAALFSRERGEERGRGRSDLLLVFTLFFFGSFTLFNAMVTKFHHYIFPAVPPLGVLFAVHFERYLGPKRSTPRKEILGSLLASLGALLLALGMAGMIGDPRGILPEGEEGVDAIFDRALPLPITLSLFVGSISSFFFAQRFLGEPRDGQD
;
A
#
# COMPACT_ATOMS: atom_id res chain seq x y z
N MET A 1 30.81 33.67 -18.76
CA MET A 1 29.64 32.95 -18.17
C MET A 1 28.56 33.97 -17.84
N THR A 2 27.40 33.89 -18.48
CA THR A 2 26.27 34.81 -18.23
C THR A 2 25.67 34.58 -16.82
N LEU A 3 24.97 35.58 -16.26
CA LEU A 3 24.23 35.45 -14.99
C LEU A 3 23.30 34.23 -14.99
N LEU A 4 22.66 33.92 -16.12
CA LEU A 4 21.83 32.73 -16.31
C LEU A 4 22.64 31.43 -16.20
N GLN A 5 23.85 31.36 -16.75
CA GLN A 5 24.74 30.20 -16.62
C GLN A 5 25.23 30.00 -15.18
N ARG A 6 25.44 31.08 -14.41
CA ARG A 6 25.76 30.99 -12.97
C ARG A 6 24.55 30.59 -12.12
N PHE A 7 23.36 31.05 -12.48
CA PHE A 7 22.11 30.68 -11.81
C PHE A 7 21.79 29.19 -12.02
N ILE A 8 21.89 28.68 -13.25
CA ILE A 8 21.70 27.26 -13.57
C ILE A 8 22.81 26.38 -12.94
N ALA A 9 24.00 26.92 -12.67
CA ALA A 9 25.08 26.17 -12.04
C ALA A 9 24.82 25.83 -10.55
N SER A 10 23.93 26.55 -9.86
CA SER A 10 23.54 26.22 -8.48
C SER A 10 22.47 25.13 -8.47
N PRO A 11 22.72 23.94 -7.88
CA PRO A 11 21.75 22.85 -7.84
C PRO A 11 20.42 23.23 -7.17
N ARG A 12 20.46 24.13 -6.18
CA ARG A 12 19.24 24.66 -5.52
C ARG A 12 18.44 25.56 -6.44
N ALA A 13 19.12 26.46 -7.16
CA ALA A 13 18.46 27.36 -8.11
C ALA A 13 17.87 26.58 -9.29
N PHE A 14 18.56 25.53 -9.76
CA PHE A 14 18.02 24.59 -10.73
C PHE A 14 16.76 23.89 -10.20
N GLY A 15 16.79 23.33 -8.98
CA GLY A 15 15.61 22.73 -8.36
C GLY A 15 14.44 23.70 -8.24
N LEU A 16 14.69 24.94 -7.81
CA LEU A 16 13.68 25.98 -7.72
C LEU A 16 13.10 26.36 -9.09
N PHE A 17 13.95 26.44 -10.12
CA PHE A 17 13.51 26.69 -11.49
C PHE A 17 12.59 25.56 -11.98
N VAL A 18 12.98 24.30 -11.81
CA VAL A 18 12.14 23.14 -12.19
C VAL A 18 10.82 23.15 -11.43
N PHE A 19 10.86 23.47 -10.13
CA PHE A 19 9.66 23.61 -9.32
C PHE A 19 8.71 24.67 -9.88
N LEU A 20 9.19 25.91 -10.08
CA LEU A 20 8.36 27.01 -10.58
C LEU A 20 7.82 26.73 -11.99
N PHE A 21 8.66 26.15 -12.86
CA PHE A 21 8.30 25.80 -14.23
C PHE A 21 7.17 24.77 -14.30
N ALA A 22 7.11 23.82 -13.36
CA ALA A 22 6.10 22.77 -13.34
C ALA A 22 4.90 23.11 -12.44
N ALA A 23 5.12 23.76 -11.29
CA ALA A 23 4.08 24.09 -10.31
C ALA A 23 3.12 25.15 -10.84
N PHE A 24 3.58 26.10 -11.66
CA PHE A 24 2.69 27.12 -12.22
C PHE A 24 1.69 26.53 -13.23
N PRO A 25 2.09 25.78 -14.28
CA PRO A 25 1.13 25.09 -15.14
C PRO A 25 0.23 24.08 -14.40
N LEU A 26 0.77 23.41 -13.37
CA LEU A 26 -0.05 22.55 -12.52
C LEU A 26 -1.13 23.34 -11.77
N PHE A 27 -0.77 24.47 -11.17
CA PHE A 27 -1.72 25.36 -10.52
C PHE A 27 -2.78 25.86 -11.50
N GLN A 28 -2.37 26.27 -12.71
CA GLN A 28 -3.28 26.68 -13.79
C GLN A 28 -4.28 25.57 -14.12
N LEU A 29 -3.84 24.31 -14.21
CA LEU A 29 -4.72 23.18 -14.47
C LEU A 29 -5.71 22.95 -13.32
N LEU A 30 -5.25 23.07 -12.07
CA LEU A 30 -6.08 22.84 -10.87
C LEU A 30 -7.03 24.00 -10.56
N ALA A 31 -6.70 25.22 -11.00
CA ALA A 31 -7.50 26.43 -10.86
C ALA A 31 -8.53 26.61 -11.99
N TYR A 32 -8.48 25.75 -13.02
CA TYR A 32 -9.40 25.83 -14.13
C TYR A 32 -10.79 25.35 -13.70
N ASP A 33 -11.79 26.23 -13.84
CA ASP A 33 -13.15 26.03 -13.32
C ASP A 33 -13.97 25.02 -14.16
N ALA A 34 -13.45 24.60 -15.31
CA ALA A 34 -14.08 23.59 -16.15
C ALA A 34 -13.33 22.26 -16.10
N ARG A 35 -14.07 21.17 -16.36
CA ARG A 35 -13.50 19.84 -16.46
C ARG A 35 -12.48 19.77 -17.60
N VAL A 36 -11.32 19.18 -17.29
CA VAL A 36 -10.33 18.78 -18.31
C VAL A 36 -10.34 17.25 -18.40
N VAL A 37 -10.84 16.70 -19.51
CA VAL A 37 -11.01 15.25 -19.71
C VAL A 37 -9.73 14.47 -19.39
N TRP A 38 -8.62 14.89 -20.00
CA TRP A 38 -7.29 14.31 -19.81
C TRP A 38 -6.46 15.06 -18.75
N GLY A 39 -7.12 15.74 -17.80
CA GLY A 39 -6.47 16.58 -16.81
C GLY A 39 -5.37 15.83 -16.04
N ALA A 40 -5.65 14.62 -15.56
CA ALA A 40 -4.65 13.84 -14.83
C ALA A 40 -3.47 13.37 -15.71
N LEU A 41 -3.68 13.11 -17.01
CA LEU A 41 -2.61 12.73 -17.95
C LEU A 41 -1.52 13.81 -18.04
N TYR A 42 -1.92 15.08 -18.01
CA TYR A 42 -0.98 16.22 -18.03
C TYR A 42 -0.56 16.66 -16.61
N GLY A 43 -1.49 16.60 -15.66
CA GLY A 43 -1.29 17.05 -14.28
C GLY A 43 -0.32 16.18 -13.49
N ILE A 44 -0.37 14.84 -13.65
CA ILE A 44 0.52 13.92 -12.92
C ILE A 44 2.00 14.18 -13.27
N PRO A 45 2.41 14.25 -14.56
CA PRO A 45 3.78 14.61 -14.92
C PRO A 45 4.23 15.97 -14.35
N LEU A 46 3.36 16.98 -14.37
CA LEU A 46 3.65 18.30 -13.80
C LEU A 46 3.83 18.22 -12.28
N ALA A 47 2.98 17.47 -11.57
CA ALA A 47 3.10 17.23 -10.13
C ALA A 47 4.40 16.49 -9.77
N VAL A 48 4.78 15.48 -10.56
CA VAL A 48 6.06 14.77 -10.42
C VAL A 48 7.24 15.71 -10.62
N LEU A 49 7.23 16.54 -11.68
CA LEU A 49 8.29 17.51 -11.94
C LEU A 49 8.37 18.58 -10.85
N ALA A 50 7.23 19.09 -10.38
CA ALA A 50 7.18 20.07 -9.30
C ALA A 50 7.72 19.48 -7.99
N ALA A 51 7.27 18.28 -7.60
CA ALA A 51 7.76 17.58 -6.41
C ALA A 51 9.27 17.28 -6.49
N PHE A 52 9.76 16.89 -7.68
CA PHE A 52 11.18 16.67 -7.92
C PHE A 52 12.00 17.98 -7.82
N GLY A 53 11.52 19.06 -8.44
CA GLY A 53 12.14 20.39 -8.35
C GLY A 53 12.22 20.86 -6.89
N LEU A 54 11.12 20.75 -6.15
CA LEU A 54 11.04 21.12 -4.74
C LEU A 54 12.01 20.28 -3.88
N THR A 55 12.08 18.99 -4.14
CA THR A 55 13.03 18.08 -3.49
C THR A 55 14.47 18.53 -3.74
N CYS A 56 14.84 18.83 -4.98
CA CYS A 56 16.18 19.30 -5.33
C CYS A 56 16.48 20.71 -4.78
N ALA A 57 15.46 21.56 -4.61
CA ALA A 57 15.61 22.88 -4.01
C ALA A 57 15.94 22.78 -2.50
N VAL A 58 15.23 21.91 -1.79
CA VAL A 58 15.42 21.67 -0.34
C VAL A 58 16.70 20.88 -0.08
N LEU A 59 16.89 19.77 -0.80
CA LEU A 59 18.01 18.87 -0.68
C LEU A 59 18.68 18.72 -2.06
N PRO A 60 19.58 19.64 -2.43
CA PRO A 60 20.28 19.57 -3.71
C PRO A 60 21.10 18.30 -3.82
N PRO A 61 21.04 17.58 -4.96
CA PRO A 61 21.85 16.39 -5.16
C PRO A 61 23.33 16.77 -5.22
N VAL A 62 24.18 15.96 -4.59
CA VAL A 62 25.63 16.18 -4.59
C VAL A 62 26.17 15.92 -5.99
N ARG A 63 26.96 16.86 -6.52
CA ARG A 63 27.59 16.76 -7.84
C ARG A 63 28.99 16.19 -7.66
N LEU A 64 29.26 15.04 -8.28
CA LEU A 64 30.61 14.46 -8.29
C LEU A 64 31.50 15.30 -9.24
N ALA A 65 32.63 15.80 -8.73
CA ALA A 65 33.61 16.51 -9.56
C ALA A 65 34.30 15.52 -10.51
N HIS A 66 34.60 15.95 -11.75
CA HIS A 66 35.46 15.19 -12.66
C HIS A 66 36.88 15.17 -12.08
N GLY A 67 37.27 14.08 -11.41
CA GLY A 67 38.64 13.88 -10.90
C GLY A 67 38.73 13.08 -9.59
N ASP A 68 37.72 13.13 -8.72
CA ASP A 68 37.79 12.57 -7.35
C ASP A 68 37.33 11.11 -7.24
N ALA A 69 37.61 10.29 -8.26
CA ALA A 69 37.43 8.84 -8.18
C ALA A 69 38.50 8.14 -7.31
N LYS A 70 39.35 8.92 -6.63
CA LYS A 70 40.33 8.46 -5.63
C LYS A 70 40.07 9.15 -4.29
N HIS A 71 38.95 8.83 -3.64
CA HIS A 71 38.87 9.05 -2.20
C HIS A 71 39.50 7.87 -1.46
N GLU A 72 40.74 8.11 -1.02
CA GLU A 72 41.45 7.31 -0.02
C GLU A 72 40.56 7.10 1.21
N GLY A 73 40.34 5.83 1.59
CA GLY A 73 39.66 5.44 2.84
C GLY A 73 38.36 4.65 2.68
N ALA A 74 37.81 4.50 1.46
CA ALA A 74 36.87 3.40 1.21
C ALA A 74 37.69 2.11 1.06
N PRO A 75 37.29 0.96 1.64
CA PRO A 75 37.88 -0.30 1.22
C PRO A 75 37.57 -0.44 -0.27
N ASN A 76 38.59 -0.19 -1.09
CA ASN A 76 38.61 -0.55 -2.49
C ASN A 76 38.51 -2.07 -2.54
N VAL A 77 37.28 -2.58 -2.55
CA VAL A 77 37.02 -3.83 -3.24
C VAL A 77 37.16 -3.48 -4.71
N GLU A 78 38.40 -3.52 -5.21
CA GLU A 78 38.63 -3.78 -6.62
C GLU A 78 37.93 -5.11 -6.90
N VAL A 79 36.70 -5.00 -7.41
CA VAL A 79 36.01 -6.13 -8.00
C VAL A 79 36.82 -6.44 -9.25
N GLY A 80 37.75 -7.38 -9.10
CA GLY A 80 38.48 -7.97 -10.20
C GLY A 80 37.49 -8.27 -11.32
N ALA A 81 37.82 -7.78 -12.51
CA ALA A 81 37.06 -7.97 -13.73
C ALA A 81 37.02 -9.47 -14.08
N SER A 82 36.13 -10.22 -13.45
CA SER A 82 35.72 -11.57 -13.85
C SER A 82 34.48 -12.02 -13.05
N SER A 83 33.32 -11.47 -13.40
CA SER A 83 32.05 -12.20 -13.46
C SER A 83 30.95 -11.25 -13.92
N ALA A 84 30.19 -11.70 -14.91
CA ALA A 84 29.17 -10.94 -15.61
C ALA A 84 28.05 -10.49 -14.66
N LEU A 85 28.06 -9.20 -14.32
CA LEU A 85 26.91 -8.27 -14.26
C LEU A 85 27.48 -6.92 -13.79
N PRO A 86 27.71 -5.95 -14.70
CA PRO A 86 28.28 -4.66 -14.30
C PRO A 86 27.34 -3.95 -13.31
N ALA A 87 27.90 -3.06 -12.49
CA ALA A 87 27.25 -2.28 -11.43
C ALA A 87 26.12 -1.31 -11.90
N ARG A 88 25.47 -1.59 -13.04
CA ARG A 88 24.35 -0.87 -13.65
C ARG A 88 22.97 -1.57 -13.51
N PRO A 89 22.69 -2.52 -12.60
CA PRO A 89 21.47 -3.31 -12.72
C PRO A 89 20.18 -2.48 -12.48
N LEU A 90 20.23 -1.42 -11.68
CA LEU A 90 19.04 -0.63 -11.37
C LEU A 90 18.51 0.20 -12.56
N SER A 91 19.41 0.77 -13.38
CA SER A 91 19.00 1.54 -14.56
C SER A 91 18.47 0.65 -15.67
N TRP A 92 18.97 -0.59 -15.77
CA TRP A 92 18.43 -1.62 -16.66
C TRP A 92 17.07 -2.11 -16.20
N LEU A 93 16.88 -2.37 -14.90
CA LEU A 93 15.57 -2.73 -14.34
C LEU A 93 14.54 -1.62 -14.56
N PHE A 94 14.94 -0.36 -14.36
CA PHE A 94 14.10 0.78 -14.66
C PHE A 94 13.76 0.88 -16.16
N GLY A 95 14.76 0.75 -17.04
CA GLY A 95 14.55 0.76 -18.48
C GLY A 95 13.66 -0.38 -18.97
N LEU A 96 13.79 -1.57 -18.38
CA LEU A 96 12.97 -2.74 -18.69
C LEU A 96 11.53 -2.58 -18.20
N GLY A 97 11.33 -2.01 -17.01
CA GLY A 97 10.00 -1.66 -16.50
C GLY A 97 9.33 -0.60 -17.36
N LEU A 98 10.05 0.47 -17.73
CA LEU A 98 9.52 1.53 -18.60
C LEU A 98 9.22 1.00 -20.01
N GLY A 99 10.14 0.21 -20.59
CA GLY A 99 9.94 -0.45 -21.88
C GLY A 99 8.74 -1.40 -21.87
N GLY A 100 8.58 -2.17 -20.79
CA GLY A 100 7.42 -3.05 -20.59
C GLY A 100 6.10 -2.28 -20.47
N ALA A 101 6.08 -1.15 -19.75
CA ALA A 101 4.92 -0.28 -19.66
C ALA A 101 4.54 0.34 -21.02
N ILE A 102 5.53 0.85 -21.76
CA ILE A 102 5.33 1.38 -23.12
C ILE A 102 4.79 0.28 -24.04
N LEU A 103 5.40 -0.92 -24.00
CA LEU A 103 4.93 -2.06 -24.78
C LEU A 103 3.49 -2.44 -24.43
N THR A 104 3.12 -2.39 -23.16
CA THR A 104 1.75 -2.67 -22.70
C THR A 104 0.75 -1.66 -23.26
N VAL A 105 1.10 -0.37 -23.28
CA VAL A 105 0.26 0.67 -23.89
C VAL A 105 0.13 0.46 -25.40
N VAL A 106 1.24 0.15 -26.08
CA VAL A 106 1.26 -0.11 -27.54
C VAL A 106 0.40 -1.33 -27.89
N LEU A 107 0.59 -2.46 -27.20
CA LEU A 107 -0.23 -3.66 -27.42
C LEU A 107 -1.70 -3.40 -27.08
N GLY A 108 -1.99 -2.64 -26.03
CA GLY A 108 -3.35 -2.23 -25.68
C GLY A 108 -4.01 -1.34 -26.73
N ALA A 109 -3.24 -0.52 -27.45
CA ALA A 109 -3.73 0.28 -28.57
C ALA A 109 -4.01 -0.59 -29.81
N LEU A 110 -3.21 -1.63 -30.05
CA LEU A 110 -3.34 -2.51 -31.21
C LEU A 110 -4.39 -3.62 -31.04
N PHE A 111 -4.52 -4.18 -29.84
CA PHE A 111 -5.27 -5.42 -29.59
C PHE A 111 -6.27 -5.29 -28.42
N GLY A 112 -6.58 -4.08 -27.97
CA GLY A 112 -7.53 -3.86 -26.88
C GLY A 112 -7.07 -4.47 -25.55
N GLN A 113 -8.03 -4.97 -24.73
CA GLN A 113 -7.72 -5.52 -23.40
C GLN A 113 -6.79 -6.74 -23.44
N ALA A 114 -6.98 -7.64 -24.42
CA ALA A 114 -6.09 -8.78 -24.62
C ALA A 114 -4.63 -8.33 -24.85
N GLY A 115 -4.44 -7.22 -25.57
CA GLY A 115 -3.13 -6.59 -25.75
C GLY A 115 -2.52 -6.04 -24.46
N VAL A 116 -3.34 -5.41 -23.60
CA VAL A 116 -2.91 -4.95 -22.27
C VAL A 116 -2.45 -6.13 -21.41
N SER A 117 -3.26 -7.19 -21.35
CA SER A 117 -2.92 -8.42 -20.61
C SER A 117 -1.64 -9.07 -21.13
N ALA A 118 -1.48 -9.18 -22.45
CA ALA A 118 -0.26 -9.70 -23.07
C ALA A 118 0.97 -8.85 -22.73
N GLY A 119 0.85 -7.51 -22.72
CA GLY A 119 1.93 -6.60 -22.32
C GLY A 119 2.41 -6.84 -20.89
N PHE A 120 1.48 -6.97 -19.94
CA PHE A 120 1.83 -7.29 -18.55
C PHE A 120 2.47 -8.67 -18.41
N ILE A 121 1.98 -9.70 -19.13
CA ILE A 121 2.58 -11.04 -19.13
C ILE A 121 4.01 -10.99 -19.66
N LEU A 122 4.25 -10.32 -20.80
CA LEU A 122 5.59 -10.20 -21.38
C LEU A 122 6.55 -9.44 -20.45
N MET A 123 6.07 -8.36 -19.82
CA MET A 123 6.85 -7.63 -18.81
C MET A 123 7.20 -8.55 -17.63
N ALA A 124 6.22 -9.28 -17.09
CA ALA A 124 6.44 -10.23 -16.00
C ALA A 124 7.48 -11.30 -16.36
N LEU A 125 7.34 -11.94 -17.53
CA LEU A 125 8.27 -12.95 -18.02
C LEU A 125 9.69 -12.40 -18.16
N ALA A 126 9.84 -11.17 -18.64
CA ALA A 126 11.15 -10.52 -18.75
C ALA A 126 11.81 -10.31 -17.37
N PHE A 127 11.05 -9.86 -16.37
CA PHE A 127 11.55 -9.73 -15.00
C PHE A 127 11.86 -11.09 -14.35
N VAL A 128 11.02 -12.11 -14.55
CA VAL A 128 11.26 -13.47 -14.03
C VAL A 128 12.53 -14.07 -14.65
N ALA A 129 12.69 -13.97 -15.97
CA ALA A 129 13.89 -14.45 -16.66
C ALA A 129 15.16 -13.75 -16.17
N LEU A 130 15.11 -12.42 -16.00
CA LEU A 130 16.22 -11.65 -15.46
C LEU A 130 16.54 -12.05 -14.01
N GLY A 131 15.53 -12.19 -13.15
CA GLY A 131 15.70 -12.60 -11.75
C GLY A 131 16.25 -14.03 -11.60
N ALA A 132 15.85 -14.95 -12.48
CA ALA A 132 16.33 -16.35 -12.45
C ALA A 132 17.82 -16.48 -12.84
N SER A 133 18.32 -15.57 -13.69
CA SER A 133 19.70 -15.60 -14.20
C SER A 133 20.78 -15.30 -13.15
N GLY A 134 20.44 -14.64 -12.02
CA GLY A 134 21.40 -14.14 -11.04
C GLY A 134 21.77 -15.08 -9.89
N SER A 135 21.55 -16.40 -10.03
CA SER A 135 21.61 -17.37 -8.92
C SER A 135 23.01 -17.71 -8.37
N ARG A 136 24.11 -17.39 -9.08
CA ARG A 136 25.50 -17.73 -8.68
C ARG A 136 26.36 -16.55 -8.20
N ALA A 137 25.75 -15.41 -7.89
CA ALA A 137 26.46 -14.16 -7.61
C ALA A 137 26.53 -13.82 -6.11
N SER A 138 27.17 -12.69 -5.78
CA SER A 138 27.29 -12.15 -4.41
C SER A 138 25.94 -12.08 -3.67
N GLU A 139 25.95 -12.00 -2.33
CA GLU A 139 24.71 -11.87 -1.53
C GLU A 139 23.82 -10.72 -2.01
N ARG A 140 24.43 -9.58 -2.34
CA ARG A 140 23.73 -8.41 -2.89
C ARG A 140 23.09 -8.69 -4.26
N ALA A 141 23.77 -9.45 -5.12
CA ALA A 141 23.22 -9.84 -6.41
C ALA A 141 22.07 -10.83 -6.24
N ARG A 142 22.13 -11.74 -5.26
CA ARG A 142 21.02 -12.64 -4.90
C ARG A 142 19.82 -11.87 -4.37
N GLU A 143 20.01 -10.87 -3.50
CA GLU A 143 18.92 -10.00 -3.02
C GLU A 143 18.23 -9.27 -4.19
N LEU A 144 19.02 -8.69 -5.10
CA LEU A 144 18.47 -7.99 -6.26
C LEU A 144 17.74 -8.93 -7.22
N SER A 145 18.29 -10.12 -7.44
CA SER A 145 17.68 -11.17 -8.26
C SER A 145 16.36 -11.65 -7.65
N GLY A 146 16.33 -11.85 -6.33
CA GLY A 146 15.12 -12.21 -5.60
C GLY A 146 14.05 -11.12 -5.66
N ALA A 147 14.42 -9.85 -5.51
CA ALA A 147 13.50 -8.72 -5.68
C ALA A 147 12.97 -8.63 -7.12
N THR A 148 13.84 -8.84 -8.12
CA THR A 148 13.48 -8.83 -9.54
C THR A 148 12.48 -9.95 -9.87
N LEU A 149 12.73 -11.16 -9.37
CA LEU A 149 11.83 -12.30 -9.53
C LEU A 149 10.49 -12.08 -8.82
N SER A 150 10.53 -11.54 -7.60
CA SER A 150 9.31 -11.21 -6.84
C SER A 150 8.47 -10.16 -7.57
N PHE A 151 9.12 -9.15 -8.16
CA PHE A 151 8.44 -8.13 -8.97
C PHE A 151 7.80 -8.74 -10.22
N GLY A 152 8.53 -9.57 -10.97
CA GLY A 152 7.99 -10.26 -12.14
C GLY A 152 6.79 -11.15 -11.80
N PHE A 153 6.87 -11.91 -10.71
CA PHE A 153 5.77 -12.75 -10.23
C PHE A 153 4.56 -11.90 -9.78
N ALA A 154 4.79 -10.80 -9.06
CA ALA A 154 3.74 -9.89 -8.66
C ALA A 154 3.03 -9.26 -9.87
N VAL A 155 3.78 -8.84 -10.90
CA VAL A 155 3.21 -8.32 -12.14
C VAL A 155 2.33 -9.39 -12.81
N LEU A 156 2.80 -10.63 -12.87
CA LEU A 156 2.08 -11.75 -13.49
C LEU A 156 0.73 -12.03 -12.81
N ILE A 157 0.66 -11.93 -11.49
CA ILE A 157 -0.54 -12.25 -10.72
C ILE A 157 -1.52 -11.07 -10.66
N LEU A 158 -1.02 -9.85 -10.52
CA LEU A 158 -1.87 -8.69 -10.19
C LEU A 158 -2.47 -7.97 -11.40
N PHE A 159 -1.82 -7.99 -12.57
CA PHE A 159 -2.17 -7.07 -13.67
C PHE A 159 -2.85 -7.72 -14.89
N PRO A 160 -2.49 -8.94 -15.34
CA PRO A 160 -3.20 -9.59 -16.45
C PRO A 160 -4.69 -9.72 -16.15
N PHE A 161 -5.53 -9.49 -17.16
CA PHE A 161 -6.99 -9.61 -17.10
C PHE A 161 -7.69 -8.63 -16.13
N LEU A 162 -6.99 -7.63 -15.59
CA LEU A 162 -7.52 -6.75 -14.54
C LEU A 162 -8.76 -5.95 -14.99
N GLY A 163 -8.85 -5.65 -16.28
CA GLY A 163 -10.00 -4.98 -16.90
C GLY A 163 -10.83 -5.85 -17.84
N GLU A 164 -10.74 -7.18 -17.76
CA GLU A 164 -11.45 -8.10 -18.68
C GLU A 164 -12.74 -8.70 -18.12
N TYR A 165 -12.99 -8.56 -16.82
CA TYR A 165 -14.21 -8.99 -16.16
C TYR A 165 -14.95 -7.80 -15.56
N GLY A 166 -16.28 -7.86 -15.58
CA GLY A 166 -17.14 -6.79 -15.08
C GLY A 166 -16.95 -6.48 -13.59
N LEU A 167 -17.53 -5.37 -13.15
CA LEU A 167 -17.62 -5.03 -11.73
C LEU A 167 -18.62 -5.98 -11.07
N TRP A 168 -18.12 -6.91 -10.26
CA TRP A 168 -18.91 -7.99 -9.68
C TRP A 168 -19.17 -7.78 -8.18
N ASP A 169 -18.31 -7.02 -7.53
CA ASP A 169 -18.49 -6.64 -6.14
C ASP A 169 -19.26 -5.31 -6.07
N PRO A 170 -20.30 -5.21 -5.23
CA PRO A 170 -21.15 -4.02 -5.15
C PRO A 170 -20.36 -2.76 -4.73
N TRP A 171 -19.29 -2.92 -3.95
CA TRP A 171 -18.46 -1.80 -3.54
C TRP A 171 -17.62 -1.24 -4.68
N GLU A 172 -17.23 -2.05 -5.67
CA GLU A 172 -16.53 -1.53 -6.87
C GLU A 172 -17.43 -0.59 -7.67
N THR A 173 -18.70 -0.96 -7.85
CA THR A 173 -19.66 -0.11 -8.56
C THR A 173 -19.93 1.19 -7.80
N HIS A 174 -20.10 1.10 -6.47
CA HIS A 174 -20.36 2.25 -5.62
C HIS A 174 -19.15 3.19 -5.58
N TYR A 175 -17.95 2.69 -5.28
CA TYR A 175 -16.78 3.55 -5.16
C TYR A 175 -16.32 4.10 -6.51
N GLY A 176 -16.41 3.29 -7.57
CA GLY A 176 -16.19 3.73 -8.94
C GLY A 176 -17.14 4.85 -9.35
N GLU A 177 -18.42 4.78 -8.95
CA GLU A 177 -19.40 5.85 -9.20
C GLU A 177 -19.07 7.14 -8.43
N VAL A 178 -18.66 7.04 -7.16
CA VAL A 178 -18.19 8.20 -6.39
C VAL A 178 -16.96 8.83 -7.03
N ALA A 179 -16.02 8.03 -7.53
CA ALA A 179 -14.84 8.50 -8.25
C ALA A 179 -15.19 9.15 -9.59
N ARG A 180 -16.18 8.60 -10.33
CA ARG A 180 -16.72 9.21 -11.54
C ARG A 180 -17.35 10.58 -11.25
N GLU A 181 -18.11 10.69 -10.18
CA GLU A 181 -18.75 11.93 -9.74
C GLU A 181 -17.74 13.02 -9.35
N ILE A 182 -16.57 12.68 -8.79
CA ILE A 182 -15.46 13.65 -8.61
C ILE A 182 -15.11 14.32 -9.94
N LEU A 183 -14.98 13.52 -11.01
CA LEU A 183 -14.62 14.03 -12.33
C LEU A 183 -15.78 14.76 -13.02
N ALA A 184 -17.00 14.25 -12.90
CA ALA A 184 -18.19 14.87 -13.50
C ALA A 184 -18.48 16.25 -12.87
N ARG A 185 -18.37 16.34 -11.54
CA ARG A 185 -18.63 17.56 -10.76
C ARG A 185 -17.44 18.51 -10.69
N ASN A 186 -16.25 18.07 -11.11
CA ASN A 186 -14.97 18.77 -10.92
C ASN A 186 -14.74 19.17 -9.44
N ASP A 187 -15.13 18.29 -8.50
CA ASP A 187 -15.05 18.55 -7.05
C ASP A 187 -14.28 17.44 -6.35
N TRP A 188 -13.01 17.72 -6.04
CA TRP A 188 -12.10 16.78 -5.39
C TRP A 188 -12.19 16.79 -3.86
N ILE A 189 -13.12 17.56 -3.28
CA ILE A 189 -13.35 17.59 -1.83
C ILE A 189 -14.64 16.84 -1.50
N SER A 190 -15.78 17.30 -2.03
CA SER A 190 -17.10 16.82 -1.61
C SER A 190 -17.56 15.61 -2.43
N LEU A 191 -17.46 14.45 -1.81
CA LEU A 191 -17.87 13.18 -2.41
C LEU A 191 -19.40 13.10 -2.57
N TRP A 192 -19.85 12.53 -3.68
CA TRP A 192 -21.26 12.44 -4.05
C TRP A 192 -21.63 11.03 -4.47
N TRP A 193 -22.81 10.59 -4.03
CA TRP A 193 -23.46 9.36 -4.49
C TRP A 193 -24.97 9.61 -4.46
N ALA A 194 -25.66 9.47 -5.60
CA ALA A 194 -27.03 9.96 -5.77
C ALA A 194 -28.01 9.46 -4.68
N GLN A 195 -27.83 8.22 -4.23
CA GLN A 195 -28.65 7.54 -3.23
C GLN A 195 -28.47 8.09 -1.80
N ASP A 196 -27.25 8.49 -1.41
CA ASP A 196 -26.95 9.08 -0.08
C ASP A 196 -26.76 10.61 -0.14
N HIS A 197 -26.88 11.21 -1.32
CA HIS A 197 -26.44 12.58 -1.61
C HIS A 197 -24.94 12.79 -1.36
N PHE A 198 -24.55 13.44 -0.27
CA PHE A 198 -23.13 13.57 0.09
C PHE A 198 -22.62 12.29 0.73
N PHE A 199 -21.57 11.72 0.15
CA PHE A 199 -21.01 10.46 0.62
C PHE A 199 -19.93 10.70 1.69
N PHE A 200 -20.29 10.53 2.97
CA PHE A 200 -19.39 10.79 4.11
C PHE A 200 -18.78 9.53 4.74
N SER A 201 -19.10 8.34 4.22
CA SER A 201 -18.85 7.09 4.94
C SER A 201 -17.39 6.59 4.85
N LYS A 202 -16.62 7.07 3.87
CA LYS A 202 -15.20 6.68 3.67
C LYS A 202 -14.34 7.91 3.32
N PRO A 203 -13.05 7.90 3.69
CA PRO A 203 -12.12 8.95 3.30
C PRO A 203 -11.60 8.79 1.87
N VAL A 204 -10.90 9.81 1.41
CA VAL A 204 -10.79 10.15 -0.02
C VAL A 204 -9.82 9.31 -0.87
N LEU A 205 -8.90 8.55 -0.25
CA LEU A 205 -7.75 8.02 -0.99
C LEU A 205 -8.15 7.16 -2.19
N ILE A 206 -9.08 6.22 -1.99
CA ILE A 206 -9.50 5.32 -3.07
C ILE A 206 -10.18 6.09 -4.20
N PHE A 207 -11.04 7.05 -3.87
CA PHE A 207 -11.78 7.84 -4.85
C PHE A 207 -10.83 8.74 -5.66
N TRP A 208 -9.82 9.33 -5.02
CA TRP A 208 -8.78 10.08 -5.72
C TRP A 208 -7.93 9.19 -6.61
N MET A 209 -7.53 8.01 -6.12
CA MET A 209 -6.77 7.05 -6.91
C MET A 209 -7.53 6.62 -8.17
N GLU A 210 -8.80 6.28 -8.02
CA GLU A 210 -9.69 5.88 -9.12
C GLU A 210 -9.96 7.05 -10.08
N ALA A 211 -10.33 8.23 -9.58
CA ALA A 211 -10.60 9.41 -10.40
C ALA A 211 -9.37 9.87 -11.20
N LEU A 212 -8.19 9.89 -10.57
CA LEU A 212 -6.94 10.20 -11.27
C LEU A 212 -6.63 9.18 -12.36
N SER A 213 -6.86 7.90 -12.09
CA SER A 213 -6.63 6.82 -13.06
C SER A 213 -7.62 6.88 -14.23
N MET A 214 -8.91 7.09 -13.93
CA MET A 214 -9.96 7.34 -14.92
C MET A 214 -9.61 8.52 -15.83
N SER A 215 -9.27 9.68 -15.26
CA SER A 215 -8.89 10.86 -16.05
C SER A 215 -7.59 10.64 -16.84
N ALA A 216 -6.60 9.93 -16.29
CA ALA A 216 -5.35 9.64 -16.99
C ALA A 216 -5.54 8.68 -18.18
N LEU A 217 -6.53 7.78 -18.10
CA LEU A 217 -6.91 6.86 -19.17
C LEU A 217 -8.00 7.43 -20.10
N GLY A 218 -8.49 8.65 -19.82
CA GLY A 218 -9.48 9.35 -20.63
C GLY A 218 -10.87 8.75 -20.56
N VAL A 219 -11.20 8.11 -19.44
CA VAL A 219 -12.58 7.70 -19.12
C VAL A 219 -13.45 8.95 -19.15
N ASP A 220 -14.51 8.92 -19.95
CA ASP A 220 -15.51 9.98 -19.91
C ASP A 220 -16.48 9.72 -18.75
N PRO A 221 -16.45 10.53 -17.67
CA PRO A 221 -17.35 10.40 -16.55
C PRO A 221 -18.80 10.77 -16.87
N LEU A 222 -19.18 11.15 -18.09
CA LEU A 222 -20.59 11.45 -18.34
C LEU A 222 -21.47 10.18 -18.35
N PRO A 223 -22.74 10.29 -17.94
CA PRO A 223 -23.63 9.15 -17.64
C PRO A 223 -23.85 8.18 -18.80
N ASP A 224 -23.82 8.68 -20.04
CA ASP A 224 -24.09 7.90 -21.25
C ASP A 224 -22.83 7.55 -22.06
N ALA A 225 -21.64 7.84 -21.52
CA ALA A 225 -20.41 7.75 -22.31
C ALA A 225 -19.88 6.31 -22.50
N ASN A 226 -20.45 5.32 -21.80
CA ASN A 226 -20.06 3.91 -21.79
C ASN A 226 -18.53 3.71 -21.92
N PRO A 227 -17.75 4.18 -20.94
CA PRO A 227 -16.32 4.33 -21.10
C PRO A 227 -15.61 2.98 -21.21
N ALA A 228 -14.89 2.78 -22.31
CA ALA A 228 -14.00 1.64 -22.44
C ALA A 228 -12.94 1.66 -21.33
N ARG A 229 -12.60 0.48 -20.80
CA ARG A 229 -11.50 0.26 -19.82
C ARG A 229 -11.77 0.82 -18.42
N LEU A 230 -13.03 1.10 -18.07
CA LEU A 230 -13.41 1.56 -16.73
C LEU A 230 -12.91 0.61 -15.63
N GLU A 231 -13.06 -0.70 -15.82
CA GLU A 231 -12.68 -1.73 -14.87
C GLU A 231 -11.16 -1.72 -14.61
N LEU A 232 -10.38 -1.59 -15.69
CA LEU A 232 -8.93 -1.42 -15.57
C LEU A 232 -8.61 -0.12 -14.82
N ALA A 233 -9.29 0.98 -15.16
CA ALA A 233 -9.01 2.29 -14.60
C ALA A 233 -9.18 2.31 -13.08
N ILE A 234 -10.24 1.72 -12.53
CA ILE A 234 -10.49 1.74 -11.08
C ILE A 234 -9.64 0.72 -10.31
N ARG A 235 -9.31 -0.43 -10.91
CA ARG A 235 -8.53 -1.49 -10.23
C ARG A 235 -7.02 -1.27 -10.29
N LEU A 236 -6.51 -0.61 -11.34
CA LEU A 236 -5.07 -0.43 -11.58
C LEU A 236 -4.34 0.24 -10.39
N PRO A 237 -4.85 1.33 -9.80
CA PRO A 237 -4.17 1.98 -8.67
C PRO A 237 -4.04 1.07 -7.45
N THR A 238 -5.08 0.29 -7.15
CA THR A 238 -5.09 -0.66 -6.02
C THR A 238 -4.12 -1.81 -6.26
N ALA A 239 -4.02 -2.33 -7.49
CA ALA A 239 -3.03 -3.33 -7.86
C ALA A 239 -1.58 -2.80 -7.72
N ILE A 240 -1.32 -1.55 -8.13
CA ILE A 240 0.00 -0.89 -7.97
C ILE A 240 0.34 -0.73 -6.48
N LEU A 241 -0.61 -0.30 -5.67
CA LEU A 241 -0.39 -0.14 -4.23
C LEU A 241 -0.11 -1.48 -3.54
N SER A 242 -0.80 -2.54 -3.96
CA SER A 242 -0.56 -3.91 -3.50
C SER A 242 0.83 -4.42 -3.89
N LEU A 243 1.27 -4.16 -5.13
CA LEU A 243 2.62 -4.46 -5.60
C LEU A 243 3.68 -3.77 -4.73
N ILE A 244 3.51 -2.48 -4.41
CA ILE A 244 4.43 -1.72 -3.54
C ILE A 244 4.51 -2.39 -2.15
N ALA A 245 3.37 -2.75 -1.57
CA ALA A 245 3.31 -3.40 -0.27
C ALA A 245 4.04 -4.75 -0.28
N VAL A 246 3.78 -5.61 -1.27
CA VAL A 246 4.46 -6.91 -1.42
C VAL A 246 5.97 -6.71 -1.54
N MET A 247 6.43 -5.75 -2.34
CA MET A 247 7.85 -5.50 -2.53
C MET A 247 8.54 -4.96 -1.27
N LEU A 248 7.86 -4.15 -0.46
CA LEU A 248 8.39 -3.67 0.82
C LEU A 248 8.45 -4.78 1.87
N VAL A 249 7.42 -5.61 1.96
CA VAL A 249 7.40 -6.77 2.86
C VAL A 249 8.45 -7.80 2.45
N GLN A 250 8.55 -8.11 1.15
CA GLN A 250 9.60 -8.95 0.56
C GLN A 250 10.99 -8.45 0.97
N ARG A 251 11.24 -7.14 0.85
CA ARG A 251 12.52 -6.52 1.22
C ARG A 251 12.78 -6.61 2.72
N ALA A 252 11.77 -6.39 3.56
CA ALA A 252 11.89 -6.53 5.00
C ALA A 252 12.27 -7.96 5.38
N VAL A 253 11.57 -8.96 4.86
CA VAL A 253 11.92 -10.36 5.13
C VAL A 253 13.28 -10.72 4.54
N ALA A 254 13.60 -10.29 3.32
CA ALA A 254 14.89 -10.59 2.69
C ALA A 254 16.09 -10.08 3.50
N ARG A 255 15.93 -8.92 4.15
CA ARG A 255 16.97 -8.33 5.00
C ARG A 255 17.33 -9.21 6.21
N PHE A 256 16.39 -10.01 6.73
CA PHE A 256 16.60 -10.82 7.93
C PHE A 256 16.73 -12.32 7.63
N TYR A 257 16.01 -12.82 6.62
CA TYR A 257 15.93 -14.24 6.24
C TYR A 257 16.53 -14.53 4.85
N GLY A 258 17.25 -13.57 4.27
CA GLY A 258 17.93 -13.71 2.99
C GLY A 258 17.01 -13.61 1.76
N ALA A 259 17.62 -13.49 0.58
CA ALA A 259 16.91 -13.27 -0.69
C ALA A 259 15.77 -14.29 -0.93
N ARG A 260 16.01 -15.55 -0.59
CA ARG A 260 15.03 -16.63 -0.74
C ARG A 260 13.81 -16.42 0.16
N GLY A 261 14.01 -16.07 1.43
CA GLY A 261 12.90 -15.78 2.35
C GLY A 261 12.04 -14.62 1.87
N GLY A 262 12.66 -13.60 1.28
CA GLY A 262 11.92 -12.55 0.57
C GLY A 262 11.06 -13.12 -0.56
N VAL A 263 11.65 -13.86 -1.50
CA VAL A 263 10.92 -14.45 -2.63
C VAL A 263 9.75 -15.33 -2.17
N VAL A 264 9.99 -16.22 -1.21
CA VAL A 264 8.95 -17.09 -0.63
C VAL A 264 7.82 -16.26 -0.02
N THR A 265 8.16 -15.14 0.63
CA THR A 265 7.15 -14.22 1.18
C THR A 265 6.30 -13.59 0.09
N ALA A 266 6.92 -13.09 -0.99
CA ALA A 266 6.17 -12.52 -2.10
C ALA A 266 5.24 -13.55 -2.75
N ILE A 267 5.75 -14.75 -3.04
CA ILE A 267 4.96 -15.84 -3.63
C ILE A 267 3.79 -16.22 -2.71
N THR A 268 4.04 -16.38 -1.41
CA THR A 268 3.00 -16.72 -0.44
C THR A 268 1.90 -15.66 -0.46
N LEU A 269 2.24 -14.38 -0.29
CA LEU A 269 1.24 -13.32 -0.24
C LEU A 269 0.40 -13.26 -1.52
N LEU A 270 1.03 -13.42 -2.68
CA LEU A 270 0.38 -13.39 -3.99
C LEU A 270 -0.38 -14.68 -4.34
N THR A 271 -0.28 -15.71 -3.52
CA THR A 271 -1.02 -16.97 -3.68
C THR A 271 -2.06 -17.19 -2.59
N LEU A 272 -2.18 -16.26 -1.63
CA LEU A 272 -3.31 -16.22 -0.70
C LEU A 272 -4.54 -15.69 -1.46
N PRO A 273 -5.63 -16.47 -1.58
CA PRO A 273 -6.79 -16.07 -2.37
C PRO A 273 -7.35 -14.72 -1.95
N HIS A 274 -7.51 -14.49 -0.65
CA HIS A 274 -8.10 -13.24 -0.16
C HIS A 274 -7.23 -12.02 -0.48
N PHE A 275 -5.89 -12.15 -0.38
CA PHE A 275 -4.97 -11.07 -0.73
C PHE A 275 -5.05 -10.77 -2.24
N THR A 276 -4.97 -11.80 -3.07
CA THR A 276 -4.93 -11.63 -4.53
C THR A 276 -6.27 -11.16 -5.10
N LEU A 277 -7.39 -11.66 -4.58
CA LEU A 277 -8.72 -11.22 -5.00
C LEU A 277 -8.93 -9.74 -4.66
N LEU A 278 -8.68 -9.34 -3.40
CA LEU A 278 -8.80 -7.95 -2.98
C LEU A 278 -7.79 -7.02 -3.67
N ALA A 279 -6.61 -7.54 -4.07
CA ALA A 279 -5.61 -6.75 -4.79
C ALA A 279 -6.05 -6.35 -6.20
N ARG A 280 -7.08 -7.04 -6.69
CA ARG A 280 -7.68 -6.89 -8.01
C ARG A 280 -9.11 -6.36 -7.93
N GLN A 281 -9.50 -5.80 -6.78
CA GLN A 281 -10.79 -5.14 -6.56
C GLN A 281 -10.59 -3.66 -6.20
N ALA A 282 -11.53 -2.83 -6.63
CA ALA A 282 -11.59 -1.41 -6.33
C ALA A 282 -12.36 -1.14 -5.02
N ILE A 283 -11.82 -1.62 -3.88
CA ILE A 283 -12.45 -1.43 -2.55
C ILE A 283 -11.47 -0.90 -1.49
N THR A 284 -11.98 -0.16 -0.49
CA THR A 284 -11.16 0.54 0.54
C THR A 284 -10.25 -0.36 1.37
N ASP A 285 -10.55 -1.65 1.47
CA ASP A 285 -9.83 -2.63 2.28
C ASP A 285 -8.41 -2.84 1.82
N MET A 286 -8.19 -2.93 0.51
CA MET A 286 -6.85 -3.18 -0.01
C MET A 286 -5.93 -1.96 0.14
N PRO A 287 -6.34 -0.71 -0.19
CA PRO A 287 -5.51 0.45 0.12
C PRO A 287 -5.16 0.57 1.61
N LEU A 288 -6.08 0.24 2.52
CA LEU A 288 -5.76 0.16 3.96
C LEU A 288 -4.68 -0.90 4.23
N VAL A 289 -4.89 -2.15 3.83
CA VAL A 289 -4.00 -3.26 4.17
C VAL A 289 -2.65 -3.15 3.48
N ALA A 290 -2.61 -2.77 2.21
CA ALA A 290 -1.36 -2.55 1.48
C ALA A 290 -0.51 -1.46 2.16
N CYS A 291 -1.10 -0.33 2.51
CA CYS A 291 -0.41 0.73 3.24
C CYS A 291 0.06 0.28 4.63
N VAL A 292 -0.78 -0.43 5.39
CA VAL A 292 -0.38 -0.93 6.71
C VAL A 292 0.73 -1.97 6.60
N MET A 293 0.69 -2.89 5.64
CA MET A 293 1.75 -3.87 5.42
C MET A 293 3.08 -3.21 5.03
N ALA A 294 3.02 -2.19 4.17
CA ALA A 294 4.18 -1.35 3.86
C ALA A 294 4.73 -0.64 5.11
N ALA A 295 3.85 -0.11 5.95
CA ALA A 295 4.23 0.53 7.21
C ALA A 295 4.93 -0.48 8.15
N LEU A 296 4.34 -1.65 8.39
CA LEU A 296 4.92 -2.70 9.24
C LEU A 296 6.27 -3.19 8.72
N ALA A 297 6.42 -3.33 7.40
CA ALA A 297 7.70 -3.69 6.79
C ALA A 297 8.78 -2.64 7.08
N LEU A 298 8.46 -1.36 6.97
CA LEU A 298 9.37 -0.25 7.29
C LEU A 298 9.67 -0.17 8.79
N LEU A 299 8.68 -0.44 9.65
CA LEU A 299 8.86 -0.50 11.10
C LEU A 299 9.81 -1.65 11.50
N ALA A 300 9.60 -2.85 10.95
CA ALA A 300 10.47 -4.00 11.18
C ALA A 300 11.91 -3.73 10.69
N LEU A 301 12.07 -3.11 9.52
CA LEU A 301 13.37 -2.67 9.04
C LEU A 301 14.00 -1.63 9.99
N ALA A 302 13.21 -0.68 10.51
CA ALA A 302 13.70 0.34 11.43
C ALA A 302 14.20 -0.25 12.76
N PHE A 303 13.54 -1.28 13.29
CA PHE A 303 13.98 -1.99 14.49
C PHE A 303 15.21 -2.86 14.27
N GLY A 304 15.43 -3.34 13.03
CA GLY A 304 16.66 -4.06 12.66
C GLY A 304 17.88 -3.19 12.40
N GLU A 305 17.75 -1.86 12.41
CA GLU A 305 18.90 -0.95 12.31
C GLU A 305 19.47 -0.69 13.72
N GLY A 306 20.79 -0.89 13.89
CA GLY A 306 21.48 -0.63 15.14
C GLY A 306 21.51 0.87 15.52
N GLU A 307 21.78 1.17 16.79
CA GLU A 307 21.82 2.55 17.32
C GLU A 307 22.86 3.43 16.63
N SER A 308 23.96 2.85 16.13
CA SER A 308 25.05 3.57 15.47
C SER A 308 24.75 4.03 14.03
N GLY A 309 23.50 3.95 13.56
CA GLY A 309 23.03 4.65 12.35
C GLY A 309 23.89 4.40 11.11
N GLY A 310 23.70 3.26 10.44
CA GLY A 310 24.44 2.95 9.22
C GLY A 310 24.36 4.07 8.17
N ARG A 311 25.49 4.36 7.50
CA ARG A 311 25.60 5.41 6.47
C ARG A 311 24.50 5.24 5.41
N LEU A 312 23.82 6.33 5.08
CA LEU A 312 22.74 6.32 4.11
C LEU A 312 23.26 5.84 2.76
N ARG A 313 22.65 4.78 2.23
CA ARG A 313 22.96 4.31 0.88
C ARG A 313 22.50 5.37 -0.11
N THR A 314 23.37 5.63 -1.06
CA THR A 314 23.10 6.55 -2.16
C THR A 314 23.14 5.82 -3.50
N VAL A 315 22.44 6.40 -4.47
CA VAL A 315 22.33 5.93 -5.85
C VAL A 315 22.82 7.05 -6.74
N HIS A 316 23.73 6.71 -7.65
CA HIS A 316 24.23 7.67 -8.63
C HIS A 316 23.37 7.63 -9.89
N LEU A 317 22.87 8.78 -10.30
CA LEU A 317 22.19 8.98 -11.57
C LEU A 317 22.98 9.99 -12.39
N GLY A 318 23.76 9.49 -13.35
CA GLY A 318 24.77 10.28 -14.05
C GLY A 318 25.80 10.85 -13.08
N ARG A 319 25.91 12.19 -13.02
CA ARG A 319 26.84 12.91 -12.15
C ARG A 319 26.26 13.31 -10.78
N HIS A 320 25.02 12.91 -10.50
CA HIS A 320 24.25 13.34 -9.34
C HIS A 320 24.01 12.18 -8.38
N GLU A 321 24.16 12.44 -7.09
CA GLU A 321 23.94 11.46 -6.03
C GLU A 321 22.60 11.70 -5.33
N PHE A 322 21.79 10.64 -5.25
CA PHE A 322 20.49 10.61 -4.60
C PHE A 322 20.49 9.63 -3.43
N SER A 323 19.62 9.84 -2.44
CA SER A 323 19.54 9.01 -1.22
C SER A 323 18.08 8.75 -0.85
N ALA A 324 17.85 7.87 0.13
CA ALA A 324 16.50 7.62 0.67
C ALA A 324 15.79 8.89 1.17
N LYS A 325 16.55 9.94 1.59
CA LYS A 325 15.98 11.24 1.94
C LYS A 325 15.29 11.91 0.76
N HIS A 326 15.94 11.90 -0.41
CA HIS A 326 15.40 12.50 -1.62
C HIS A 326 14.10 11.78 -2.01
N LEU A 327 14.07 10.45 -1.90
CA LEU A 327 12.87 9.66 -2.18
C LEU A 327 11.70 10.03 -1.25
N LEU A 328 11.97 10.15 0.04
CA LEU A 328 10.95 10.50 1.04
C LEU A 328 10.43 11.93 0.85
N LEU A 329 11.33 12.91 0.65
CA LEU A 329 10.96 14.30 0.35
C LEU A 329 10.13 14.39 -0.93
N PHE A 330 10.50 13.62 -1.95
CA PHE A 330 9.81 13.57 -3.24
C PHE A 330 8.37 13.06 -3.06
N PHE A 331 8.16 11.91 -2.40
CA PHE A 331 6.81 11.37 -2.23
C PHE A 331 5.92 12.23 -1.34
N ILE A 332 6.46 12.80 -0.25
CA ILE A 332 5.70 13.73 0.59
C ILE A 332 5.31 14.97 -0.22
N SER A 333 6.24 15.54 -1.00
CA SER A 333 5.94 16.67 -1.87
C SER A 333 4.89 16.32 -2.92
N LEU A 334 4.99 15.14 -3.54
CA LEU A 334 4.06 14.66 -4.56
C LEU A 334 2.64 14.49 -4.03
N LEU A 335 2.48 14.08 -2.76
CA LEU A 335 1.18 13.89 -2.13
C LEU A 335 0.59 15.20 -1.60
N VAL A 336 1.41 16.11 -1.06
CA VAL A 336 0.93 17.31 -0.36
C VAL A 336 0.80 18.52 -1.29
N LEU A 337 1.73 18.70 -2.23
CA LEU A 337 1.76 19.89 -3.08
C LEU A 337 0.49 20.03 -3.95
N PRO A 338 -0.01 18.99 -4.65
CA PRO A 338 -1.23 19.12 -5.45
C PRO A 338 -2.45 19.46 -4.61
N GLN A 339 -2.58 18.89 -3.39
CA GLN A 339 -3.67 19.22 -2.47
C GLN A 339 -3.67 20.71 -2.12
N ALA A 340 -2.50 21.25 -1.76
CA ALA A 340 -2.38 22.64 -1.38
C ALA A 340 -2.64 23.60 -2.57
N LEU A 341 -2.11 23.27 -3.75
CA LEU A 341 -2.34 24.05 -4.97
C LEU A 341 -3.82 24.02 -5.40
N TYR A 342 -4.49 22.87 -5.28
CA TYR A 342 -5.93 22.74 -5.56
C TYR A 342 -6.76 23.61 -4.60
N LEU A 343 -6.47 23.56 -3.30
CA LEU A 343 -7.16 24.40 -2.30
C LEU A 343 -6.97 25.90 -2.59
N ILE A 344 -5.78 26.33 -3.01
CA ILE A 344 -5.52 27.71 -3.43
C ILE A 344 -6.31 28.04 -4.70
N GLY A 345 -6.34 27.12 -5.66
CA GLY A 345 -7.02 27.26 -6.95
C GLY A 345 -8.53 27.44 -6.82
N LEU A 346 -9.16 26.85 -5.80
CA LEU A 346 -10.61 26.97 -5.56
C LEU A 346 -11.09 28.41 -5.29
N ASN A 347 -10.21 29.30 -4.83
CA ASN A 347 -10.54 30.71 -4.66
C ASN A 347 -9.91 31.62 -5.73
N PHE A 348 -9.04 31.09 -6.59
CA PHE A 348 -8.38 31.83 -7.69
C PHE A 348 -8.63 31.10 -9.00
N GLN A 349 -9.86 31.20 -9.49
CA GLN A 349 -10.34 30.45 -10.64
C GLN A 349 -10.30 31.27 -11.92
N TYR A 350 -10.24 30.56 -13.05
CA TYR A 350 -10.49 31.10 -14.38
C TYR A 350 -11.17 30.01 -15.24
N GLY A 351 -11.90 30.43 -16.27
CA GLY A 351 -12.70 29.55 -17.10
C GLY A 351 -12.62 29.85 -18.60
N PRO A 352 -13.33 29.06 -19.42
CA PRO A 352 -13.47 29.31 -20.85
C PRO A 352 -14.14 30.67 -21.13
N LEU A 353 -13.86 31.25 -22.30
CA LEU A 353 -14.59 32.42 -22.79
C LEU A 353 -16.11 32.14 -22.79
N GLY A 354 -16.89 33.07 -22.25
CA GLY A 354 -18.34 33.02 -22.09
C GLY A 354 -18.82 32.44 -20.76
N SER A 355 -17.94 31.90 -19.89
CA SER A 355 -18.36 31.24 -18.64
C SER A 355 -18.68 32.18 -17.47
N GLY A 356 -18.42 33.49 -17.62
CA GLY A 356 -18.50 34.46 -16.51
C GLY A 356 -17.31 34.40 -15.54
N SER A 357 -16.36 33.48 -15.76
CA SER A 357 -15.06 33.37 -15.07
C SER A 357 -13.89 33.68 -16.03
N GLU A 358 -14.08 34.66 -16.91
CA GLU A 358 -13.05 35.09 -17.87
C GLU A 358 -11.90 35.82 -17.15
N GLY A 359 -10.77 35.14 -16.98
CA GLY A 359 -9.59 35.67 -16.29
C GLY A 359 -9.49 35.24 -14.83
N PHE A 360 -8.32 35.47 -14.22
CA PHE A 360 -8.08 35.12 -12.82
C PHE A 360 -8.88 36.03 -11.89
N GLY A 361 -9.87 35.46 -11.20
CA GLY A 361 -10.72 36.17 -10.26
C GLY A 361 -10.76 35.50 -8.88
N TRP A 362 -10.94 36.32 -7.84
CA TRP A 362 -11.26 35.79 -6.51
C TRP A 362 -12.71 35.30 -6.47
N THR A 363 -12.93 34.05 -6.11
CA THR A 363 -14.25 33.46 -5.91
C THR A 363 -14.37 32.91 -4.49
N SER A 364 -15.51 33.11 -3.84
CA SER A 364 -15.79 32.40 -2.58
C SER A 364 -16.08 30.93 -2.89
N ASP A 365 -15.63 30.02 -2.01
CA ASP A 365 -15.87 28.59 -2.17
C ASP A 365 -17.37 28.31 -2.33
N ARG A 366 -17.72 27.60 -3.41
CA ARG A 366 -19.07 27.14 -3.71
C ARG A 366 -18.97 25.76 -4.34
N PHE A 367 -19.91 24.88 -4.03
CA PHE A 367 -19.90 23.50 -4.52
C PHE A 367 -21.31 23.01 -4.85
N LEU A 368 -21.41 22.08 -5.80
CA LEU A 368 -22.68 21.57 -6.30
C LEU A 368 -23.34 20.60 -5.29
N PHE A 369 -24.65 20.70 -5.12
CA PHE A 369 -25.49 19.62 -4.61
C PHE A 369 -26.24 19.02 -5.81
N GLY A 370 -26.01 17.75 -6.13
CA GLY A 370 -26.54 17.11 -7.36
C GLY A 370 -25.49 16.36 -8.19
N SER A 371 -25.93 15.53 -9.13
CA SER A 371 -25.05 14.77 -10.05
C SER A 371 -24.84 15.55 -11.35
N ALA A 372 -23.59 15.89 -11.68
CA ALA A 372 -23.33 16.70 -12.86
C ALA A 372 -23.74 15.98 -14.16
N GLY A 373 -24.55 16.65 -14.99
CA GLY A 373 -25.05 16.12 -16.26
C GLY A 373 -26.30 15.23 -16.18
N ASN A 374 -26.90 15.06 -14.99
CA ASN A 374 -28.09 14.22 -14.77
C ASN A 374 -29.21 14.94 -14.00
N ALA A 375 -29.37 16.26 -14.17
CA ALA A 375 -30.38 17.03 -13.41
C ALA A 375 -31.81 16.51 -13.65
N ASP A 376 -32.08 16.03 -14.85
CA ASP A 376 -33.42 15.64 -15.31
C ASP A 376 -33.73 14.15 -15.07
N MET A 377 -32.77 13.38 -14.53
CA MET A 377 -32.94 11.95 -14.27
C MET A 377 -33.87 11.71 -13.08
N THR A 378 -34.83 10.80 -13.23
CA THR A 378 -35.77 10.45 -12.16
C THR A 378 -35.04 9.88 -10.96
N GLY A 379 -35.30 10.43 -9.76
CA GLY A 379 -34.67 10.02 -8.50
C GLY A 379 -33.44 10.85 -8.11
N ASN A 380 -32.90 11.69 -8.99
CA ASN A 380 -31.86 12.64 -8.62
C ASN A 380 -32.45 13.86 -7.90
N PRO A 381 -31.74 14.42 -6.90
CA PRO A 381 -32.19 15.63 -6.24
C PRO A 381 -32.01 16.88 -7.13
N GLU A 382 -32.80 17.92 -6.85
CA GLU A 382 -32.65 19.21 -7.52
C GLU A 382 -31.24 19.80 -7.34
N HIS A 383 -30.67 20.28 -8.44
CA HIS A 383 -29.33 20.86 -8.45
C HIS A 383 -29.33 22.25 -7.83
N ARG A 384 -28.38 22.48 -6.91
CA ARG A 384 -28.16 23.81 -6.33
C ARG A 384 -26.72 24.01 -5.92
N MET A 385 -26.25 25.26 -6.03
CA MET A 385 -24.95 25.64 -5.49
C MET A 385 -25.05 25.87 -3.98
N MET A 386 -24.13 25.28 -3.24
CA MET A 386 -23.99 25.40 -1.79
C MET A 386 -22.77 26.23 -1.42
N SER A 387 -22.83 26.86 -0.26
CA SER A 387 -21.72 27.55 0.39
C SER A 387 -21.22 26.74 1.59
N PRO A 388 -19.97 26.94 2.04
CA PRO A 388 -19.42 26.25 3.20
C PRO A 388 -20.26 26.44 4.48
N SER A 389 -20.36 25.38 5.27
CA SER A 389 -21.11 25.38 6.53
C SER A 389 -20.38 26.12 7.67
N VAL A 390 -19.05 26.18 7.61
CA VAL A 390 -18.21 26.84 8.63
C VAL A 390 -17.56 28.08 8.03
N SER A 391 -17.64 29.20 8.73
CA SER A 391 -16.94 30.45 8.39
C SER A 391 -16.20 31.00 9.60
N LEU A 392 -14.98 31.51 9.39
CA LEU A 392 -14.15 32.16 10.41
C LEU A 392 -13.78 33.57 9.93
N ARG A 393 -14.65 34.54 10.20
CA ARG A 393 -14.49 35.91 9.68
C ARG A 393 -13.62 36.77 10.59
N VAL A 394 -12.64 37.45 9.99
CA VAL A 394 -11.85 38.53 10.58
C VAL A 394 -12.02 39.75 9.68
N GLY A 395 -12.94 40.65 10.06
CA GLY A 395 -13.38 41.74 9.20
C GLY A 395 -14.05 41.22 7.92
N PRO A 396 -13.64 41.68 6.71
CA PRO A 396 -14.22 41.20 5.44
C PRO A 396 -13.65 39.85 4.97
N VAL A 397 -12.60 39.34 5.62
CA VAL A 397 -11.89 38.13 5.21
C VAL A 397 -12.41 36.93 5.97
N ASP A 398 -12.76 35.86 5.26
CA ASP A 398 -13.07 34.56 5.86
C ASP A 398 -11.85 33.64 5.80
N LEU A 399 -11.25 33.38 6.96
CA LEU A 399 -10.07 32.53 7.10
C LEU A 399 -10.39 31.04 6.92
N ALA A 400 -11.67 30.65 6.88
CA ALA A 400 -12.06 29.28 6.58
C ALA A 400 -11.95 28.95 5.08
N GLN A 401 -11.78 29.94 4.20
CA GLN A 401 -11.69 29.71 2.76
C GLN A 401 -10.54 28.76 2.37
N PRO A 402 -10.71 27.89 1.36
CA PRO A 402 -9.70 26.96 0.88
C PRO A 402 -8.31 27.57 0.65
N PHE A 403 -8.23 28.81 0.18
CA PHE A 403 -6.99 29.55 -0.02
C PHE A 403 -6.10 29.59 1.23
N PHE A 404 -6.67 29.98 2.37
CA PHE A 404 -5.91 30.07 3.62
C PHE A 404 -5.54 28.69 4.14
N GLN A 405 -6.40 27.70 3.93
CA GLN A 405 -6.07 26.30 4.20
C GLN A 405 -4.86 25.86 3.36
N GLY A 406 -4.86 26.11 2.05
CA GLY A 406 -3.76 25.76 1.15
C GLY A 406 -2.44 26.46 1.52
N LEU A 407 -2.47 27.75 1.89
CA LEU A 407 -1.28 28.46 2.37
C LEU A 407 -0.72 27.87 3.67
N LEU A 408 -1.59 27.53 4.63
CA LEU A 408 -1.20 26.86 5.87
C LEU A 408 -0.55 25.50 5.55
N HIS A 409 -1.11 24.73 4.63
CA HIS A 409 -0.55 23.44 4.22
C HIS A 409 0.81 23.58 3.52
N LEU A 410 1.02 24.59 2.68
CA LEU A 410 2.34 24.87 2.09
C LEU A 410 3.37 25.26 3.15
N ALA A 411 2.98 26.06 4.15
CA ALA A 411 3.86 26.43 5.26
C ALA A 411 4.27 25.20 6.09
N LEU A 412 3.30 24.34 6.43
CA LEU A 412 3.55 23.08 7.15
C LEU A 412 4.39 22.09 6.32
N LEU A 413 4.17 22.03 5.00
CA LEU A 413 5.03 21.25 4.09
C LEU A 413 6.47 21.76 4.17
N GLY A 414 6.71 23.08 4.11
CA GLY A 414 8.05 23.65 4.27
C GLY A 414 8.73 23.26 5.59
N VAL A 415 7.99 23.28 6.70
CA VAL A 415 8.47 22.82 8.02
C VAL A 415 8.83 21.34 7.98
N ALA A 416 7.97 20.49 7.41
CA ALA A 416 8.19 19.07 7.31
C ALA A 416 9.40 18.72 6.43
N LEU A 417 9.51 19.33 5.24
CA LEU A 417 10.64 19.11 4.34
C LEU A 417 11.96 19.52 4.99
N ARG A 418 12.01 20.64 5.71
CA ARG A 418 13.19 21.07 6.47
C ARG A 418 13.52 20.11 7.62
N SER A 419 12.50 19.58 8.30
CA SER A 419 12.65 18.61 9.38
C SER A 419 13.22 17.27 8.88
N ILE A 420 12.72 16.77 7.74
CA ILE A 420 13.17 15.53 7.10
C ILE A 420 14.58 15.69 6.52
N ALA A 421 14.88 16.83 5.90
CA ALA A 421 16.20 17.10 5.34
C ALA A 421 17.32 17.07 6.40
N ARG A 422 16.98 17.30 7.68
CA ARG A 422 17.89 17.21 8.84
C ARG A 422 18.03 15.80 9.42
N GLU A 423 17.27 14.81 8.94
CA GLU A 423 17.39 13.44 9.42
C GLU A 423 18.54 12.72 8.69
N GLU A 424 19.56 12.35 9.46
CA GLU A 424 20.71 11.59 8.97
C GLU A 424 20.59 10.09 9.28
N SER A 425 19.76 9.71 10.25
CA SER A 425 19.66 8.31 10.66
C SER A 425 18.80 7.51 9.68
N ARG A 426 19.32 6.37 9.23
CA ARG A 426 18.57 5.42 8.40
C ARG A 426 17.29 4.93 9.10
N ARG A 427 17.39 4.65 10.40
CA ARG A 427 16.24 4.30 11.26
C ARG A 427 15.18 5.39 11.26
N GLY A 428 15.57 6.66 11.41
CA GLY A 428 14.65 7.79 11.37
C GLY A 428 13.93 7.92 10.03
N LEU A 429 14.62 7.72 8.90
CA LEU A 429 13.98 7.75 7.58
C LEU A 429 13.00 6.59 7.37
N LEU A 430 13.33 5.39 7.83
CA LEU A 430 12.42 4.24 7.78
C LEU A 430 11.17 4.50 8.61
N LEU A 431 11.32 5.09 9.81
CA LEU A 431 10.19 5.50 10.65
C LEU A 431 9.33 6.58 9.98
N MET A 432 9.94 7.58 9.33
CA MET A 432 9.20 8.57 8.56
C MET A 432 8.42 7.94 7.39
N GLY A 433 9.01 6.95 6.71
CA GLY A 433 8.30 6.15 5.72
C GLY A 433 7.14 5.34 6.34
N PHE A 434 7.33 4.76 7.52
CA PHE A 434 6.24 4.13 8.29
C PHE A 434 5.08 5.10 8.51
N TYR A 435 5.36 6.33 9.00
CA TYR A 435 4.33 7.34 9.22
C TYR A 435 3.65 7.81 7.93
N LEU A 436 4.39 7.90 6.82
CA LEU A 436 3.83 8.22 5.51
C LEU A 436 2.78 7.17 5.09
N PHE A 437 3.09 5.89 5.23
CA PHE A 437 2.14 4.82 4.90
C PHE A 437 0.98 4.73 5.90
N CYS A 438 1.19 5.05 7.19
CA CYS A 438 0.09 5.23 8.14
C CYS A 438 -0.85 6.38 7.73
N ALA A 439 -0.30 7.47 7.18
CA ALA A 439 -1.10 8.59 6.66
C ALA A 439 -1.97 8.18 5.48
N LEU A 440 -1.41 7.41 4.53
CA LEU A 440 -2.16 6.86 3.40
C LEU A 440 -3.23 5.87 3.88
N ALA A 441 -2.90 4.98 4.83
CA ALA A 441 -3.87 4.08 5.44
C ALA A 441 -5.02 4.83 6.13
N PHE A 442 -4.73 5.97 6.77
CA PHE A 442 -5.74 6.84 7.36
C PHE A 442 -6.65 7.48 6.32
N MET A 443 -6.12 7.86 5.15
CA MET A 443 -6.92 8.36 4.03
C MET A 443 -7.68 7.24 3.30
N ALA A 444 -7.25 5.97 3.42
CA ALA A 444 -7.93 4.82 2.82
C ALA A 444 -9.23 4.47 3.53
N LYS A 445 -9.19 4.33 4.86
CA LYS A 445 -10.32 3.78 5.63
C LYS A 445 -10.54 4.44 6.99
N GLY A 446 -9.91 5.57 7.26
CA GLY A 446 -10.08 6.33 8.50
C GLY A 446 -9.25 5.78 9.65
N LEU A 447 -9.76 5.89 10.87
CA LEU A 447 -9.03 5.59 12.11
C LEU A 447 -8.32 4.23 12.14
N PRO A 448 -8.86 3.13 11.58
CA PRO A 448 -8.15 1.84 11.52
C PRO A 448 -6.74 1.93 10.94
N GLY A 449 -6.49 2.85 9.99
CA GLY A 449 -5.19 3.02 9.35
C GLY A 449 -4.05 3.48 10.28
N ILE A 450 -4.38 4.14 11.39
CA ILE A 450 -3.40 4.56 12.41
C ILE A 450 -3.55 3.72 13.67
N ALA A 451 -4.78 3.35 14.03
CA ALA A 451 -5.06 2.56 15.22
C ALA A 451 -4.41 1.17 15.16
N LEU A 452 -4.53 0.44 14.05
CA LEU A 452 -3.99 -0.91 13.94
C LEU A 452 -2.44 -0.94 14.07
N PRO A 453 -1.67 -0.14 13.30
CA PRO A 453 -0.21 -0.08 13.50
C PRO A 453 0.18 0.47 14.88
N GLY A 454 -0.56 1.46 15.39
CA GLY A 454 -0.31 2.07 16.71
C GLY A 454 -0.48 1.08 17.86
N VAL A 455 -1.53 0.26 17.81
CA VAL A 455 -1.79 -0.81 18.79
C VAL A 455 -0.69 -1.88 18.72
N ALA A 456 -0.30 -2.31 17.52
CA ALA A 456 0.80 -3.27 17.36
C ALA A 456 2.13 -2.71 17.90
N ALA A 457 2.43 -1.44 17.64
CA ALA A 457 3.61 -0.76 18.19
C ALA A 457 3.55 -0.64 19.72
N LEU A 458 2.38 -0.33 20.29
CA LEU A 458 2.19 -0.26 21.75
C LEU A 458 2.42 -1.62 22.41
N PHE A 459 1.78 -2.68 21.91
CA PHE A 459 1.98 -4.03 22.43
C PHE A 459 3.43 -4.48 22.28
N TYR A 460 4.10 -4.10 21.19
CA TYR A 460 5.52 -4.36 21.01
C TYR A 460 6.34 -3.70 22.12
N LEU A 461 6.07 -2.44 22.48
CA LEU A 461 6.76 -1.75 23.58
C LEU A 461 6.49 -2.43 24.93
N ILE A 462 5.26 -2.89 25.17
CA ILE A 462 4.86 -3.59 26.40
C ILE A 462 5.61 -4.92 26.52
N VAL A 463 5.55 -5.77 25.48
CA VAL A 463 6.15 -7.11 25.47
C VAL A 463 7.67 -7.03 25.56
N THR A 464 8.29 -6.07 24.85
CA THR A 464 9.74 -5.88 24.87
C THR A 464 10.24 -5.06 26.06
N ARG A 465 9.33 -4.44 26.83
CA ARG A 465 9.61 -3.47 27.91
C ARG A 465 10.51 -2.31 27.49
N ARG A 466 10.51 -1.92 26.21
CA ARG A 466 11.40 -0.89 25.64
C ARG A 466 10.77 0.51 25.61
N PHE A 467 10.15 0.94 26.71
CA PHE A 467 9.51 2.27 26.79
C PHE A 467 10.50 3.45 26.62
N SER A 468 11.79 3.21 26.83
CA SER A 468 12.85 4.19 26.54
C SER A 468 12.82 4.71 25.10
N LEU A 469 12.35 3.90 24.14
CA LEU A 469 12.20 4.29 22.73
C LEU A 469 11.27 5.50 22.55
N LEU A 470 10.25 5.62 23.42
CA LEU A 470 9.29 6.72 23.41
C LEU A 470 9.93 7.99 23.99
N PHE A 471 10.50 7.89 25.20
CA PHE A 471 11.03 9.03 25.94
C PHE A 471 12.32 9.60 25.34
N ARG A 472 13.14 8.78 24.66
CA ARG A 472 14.35 9.22 23.96
C ARG A 472 14.08 9.79 22.56
N GLY A 473 12.82 9.80 22.12
CA GLY A 473 12.45 10.30 20.79
C GLY A 473 12.96 9.44 19.63
N GLU A 474 13.32 8.18 19.89
CA GLU A 474 13.85 7.26 18.87
C GLU A 474 12.79 6.81 17.87
N LEU A 475 11.51 6.86 18.26
CA LEU A 475 10.38 6.59 17.37
C LEU A 475 10.01 7.78 16.48
N ARG A 476 10.63 8.96 16.65
CA ARG A 476 10.35 10.18 15.86
C ARG A 476 8.87 10.59 15.81
N ILE A 477 8.11 10.34 16.88
CA ILE A 477 6.65 10.56 16.94
C ILE A 477 6.26 11.97 16.49
N ALA A 478 6.91 13.02 16.98
CA ALA A 478 6.58 14.40 16.58
C ALA A 478 6.73 14.63 15.06
N ARG A 479 7.81 14.11 14.44
CA ARG A 479 8.00 14.20 12.99
C ARG A 479 7.00 13.32 12.24
N GLY A 480 6.68 12.16 12.80
CA GLY A 480 5.67 11.25 12.28
C GLY A 480 4.27 11.84 12.25
N MET A 481 3.84 12.45 13.36
CA MET A 481 2.55 13.13 13.46
C MET A 481 2.47 14.33 12.53
N LEU A 482 3.58 15.06 12.31
CA LEU A 482 3.64 16.11 11.29
C LEU A 482 3.42 15.53 9.89
N ILE A 483 4.06 14.41 9.53
CA ILE A 483 3.87 13.74 8.24
C ILE A 483 2.42 13.27 8.06
N ILE A 484 1.85 12.60 9.07
CA ILE A 484 0.44 12.18 9.05
C ILE A 484 -0.46 13.41 8.85
N GLY A 485 -0.22 14.47 9.61
CA GLY A 485 -0.97 15.72 9.55
C GLY A 485 -0.99 16.32 8.15
N ILE A 486 0.18 16.59 7.57
CA ILE A 486 0.27 17.29 6.27
C ILE A 486 -0.25 16.44 5.10
N VAL A 487 -0.14 15.12 5.18
CA VAL A 487 -0.58 14.22 4.09
C VAL A 487 -2.08 14.04 4.11
N SER A 488 -2.68 13.87 5.31
CA SER A 488 -4.06 13.42 5.45
C SER A 488 -5.07 14.50 5.86
N LEU A 489 -4.70 15.44 6.73
CA LEU A 489 -5.64 16.43 7.25
C LEU A 489 -6.19 17.44 6.23
N PRO A 490 -5.51 17.82 5.12
CA PRO A 490 -6.07 18.84 4.22
C PRO A 490 -7.49 18.51 3.74
N TRP A 491 -7.73 17.27 3.31
CA TRP A 491 -9.07 16.85 2.87
C TRP A 491 -10.09 16.82 4.02
N TYR A 492 -9.71 16.29 5.19
CA TYR A 492 -10.61 16.27 6.36
C TYR A 492 -11.00 17.69 6.80
N LEU A 493 -10.05 18.62 6.81
CA LEU A 493 -10.31 20.02 7.14
C LEU A 493 -11.24 20.68 6.12
N ALA A 494 -11.00 20.46 4.82
CA ALA A 494 -11.87 20.98 3.77
C ALA A 494 -13.29 20.42 3.85
N MET A 495 -13.45 19.12 4.13
CA MET A 495 -14.75 18.48 4.37
C MET A 495 -15.46 19.05 5.61
N CYS A 496 -14.74 19.22 6.72
CA CYS A 496 -15.29 19.84 7.93
C CYS A 496 -15.75 21.28 7.68
N VAL A 497 -15.01 22.05 6.88
CA VAL A 497 -15.39 23.43 6.54
C VAL A 497 -16.63 23.46 5.65
N ARG A 498 -16.69 22.62 4.61
CA ARG A 498 -17.83 22.58 3.69
C ARG A 498 -19.11 22.02 4.33
N HIS A 499 -19.01 20.93 5.09
CA HIS A 499 -20.17 20.14 5.55
C HIS A 499 -20.43 20.22 7.06
N GLY A 500 -19.51 20.79 7.83
CA GLY A 500 -19.68 20.99 9.28
C GLY A 500 -19.84 19.69 10.06
N MET A 501 -20.72 19.72 11.06
CA MET A 501 -20.94 18.60 11.99
C MET A 501 -21.62 17.39 11.33
N SER A 502 -22.31 17.57 10.20
CA SER A 502 -22.96 16.47 9.49
C SER A 502 -21.95 15.41 9.04
N PHE A 503 -20.81 15.86 8.50
CA PHE A 503 -19.69 15.01 8.11
C PHE A 503 -19.05 14.33 9.32
N LEU A 504 -18.73 15.09 10.37
CA LEU A 504 -18.09 14.53 11.58
C LEU A 504 -18.96 13.51 12.29
N ASN A 505 -20.27 13.77 12.40
CA ASN A 505 -21.22 12.84 13.00
C ASN A 505 -21.30 11.53 12.19
N ARG A 506 -21.35 11.59 10.86
CA ARG A 506 -21.39 10.38 10.04
C ARG A 506 -20.07 9.63 10.10
N LEU A 507 -18.95 10.31 9.85
CA LEU A 507 -17.64 9.67 9.77
C LEU A 507 -17.18 9.13 11.14
N LEU A 508 -17.22 9.92 12.21
CA LEU A 508 -16.66 9.52 13.51
C LEU A 508 -17.68 8.78 14.39
N ILE A 509 -18.90 9.31 14.52
CA ILE A 509 -19.88 8.74 15.46
C ILE A 509 -20.56 7.52 14.83
N HIS A 510 -21.19 7.67 13.67
CA HIS A 510 -21.93 6.57 13.06
C HIS A 510 -21.00 5.44 12.60
N ASP A 511 -19.98 5.76 11.80
CA ASP A 511 -19.17 4.73 11.14
C ASP A 511 -18.04 4.14 11.97
N HIS A 512 -17.65 4.77 13.10
CA HIS A 512 -16.70 4.16 14.03
C HIS A 512 -17.38 3.78 15.35
N ILE A 513 -17.98 4.73 16.07
CA ILE A 513 -18.52 4.47 17.42
C ILE A 513 -19.76 3.58 17.37
N ASN A 514 -20.78 3.90 16.58
CA ASN A 514 -22.03 3.12 16.54
C ASN A 514 -21.81 1.73 15.92
N ARG A 515 -20.92 1.62 14.91
CA ARG A 515 -20.53 0.31 14.36
C ARG A 515 -19.75 -0.55 15.36
N LEU A 516 -18.94 0.06 16.23
CA LEU A 516 -18.25 -0.62 17.32
C LEU A 516 -19.21 -1.02 18.46
N ALA A 517 -20.16 -0.14 18.82
CA ALA A 517 -20.96 -0.26 20.05
C ALA A 517 -22.38 -0.83 19.88
N ALA A 518 -23.05 -0.58 18.75
CA ALA A 518 -24.48 -0.87 18.58
C ALA A 518 -24.80 -1.81 17.40
N GLY A 519 -23.91 -1.92 16.40
CA GLY A 519 -24.13 -2.73 15.20
C GLY A 519 -25.18 -2.13 14.25
N VAL A 520 -24.91 -2.11 12.94
CA VAL A 520 -25.84 -1.50 11.96
C VAL A 520 -26.41 -2.52 10.97
N HIS A 521 -25.75 -3.67 10.76
CA HIS A 521 -26.25 -4.79 9.95
C HIS A 521 -25.81 -6.12 10.60
N GLY A 522 -26.74 -7.08 10.64
CA GLY A 522 -26.66 -8.30 11.46
C GLY A 522 -25.58 -9.29 11.03
N ASP A 523 -24.78 -9.72 12.00
CA ASP A 523 -24.71 -11.12 12.38
C ASP A 523 -24.09 -11.21 13.80
N GLN A 524 -24.72 -11.95 14.72
CA GLN A 524 -24.12 -12.22 16.04
C GLN A 524 -23.08 -13.34 15.94
N GLY A 525 -22.19 -13.24 14.95
CA GLY A 525 -21.26 -14.31 14.64
C GLY A 525 -20.36 -14.60 15.82
N ALA A 526 -20.40 -15.83 16.34
CA ALA A 526 -19.40 -16.35 17.27
C ALA A 526 -17.98 -16.22 16.67
N ILE A 527 -16.95 -16.45 17.48
CA ILE A 527 -15.53 -16.48 17.02
C ILE A 527 -15.36 -17.37 15.78
N GLY A 528 -16.20 -18.40 15.63
CA GLY A 528 -16.26 -19.30 14.48
C GLY A 528 -16.35 -18.61 13.11
N TYR A 529 -17.11 -17.51 12.97
CA TYR A 529 -17.29 -16.84 11.67
C TYR A 529 -15.95 -16.39 11.07
N PHE A 530 -15.15 -15.63 11.82
CA PHE A 530 -13.86 -15.16 11.30
C PHE A 530 -12.78 -16.24 11.27
N LEU A 531 -12.93 -17.34 12.03
CA LEU A 531 -12.08 -18.51 11.87
C LEU A 531 -12.34 -19.20 10.53
N GLU A 532 -13.59 -19.38 10.14
CA GLU A 532 -13.98 -19.92 8.84
C GLU A 532 -13.53 -19.01 7.70
N GLN A 533 -13.79 -17.71 7.80
CA GLN A 533 -13.35 -16.73 6.80
C GLN A 533 -11.82 -16.68 6.69
N LEU A 534 -11.09 -16.78 7.81
CA LEU A 534 -9.63 -16.90 7.77
C LEU A 534 -9.19 -18.20 7.08
N GLY A 535 -9.94 -19.29 7.29
CA GLY A 535 -9.74 -20.57 6.62
C GLY A 535 -9.83 -20.46 5.11
N ALA A 536 -10.96 -19.95 4.61
CA ALA A 536 -11.19 -19.70 3.19
C ALA A 536 -10.19 -18.70 2.61
N ALA A 537 -9.88 -17.64 3.37
CA ALA A 537 -8.98 -16.59 2.94
C ALA A 537 -7.54 -17.06 2.69
N THR A 538 -7.17 -18.16 3.33
CA THR A 538 -5.81 -18.69 3.35
C THR A 538 -5.66 -20.04 2.66
N PHE A 539 -6.76 -20.64 2.18
CA PHE A 539 -6.73 -21.88 1.43
C PHE A 539 -5.81 -21.77 0.19
N PRO A 540 -4.99 -22.77 -0.14
CA PRO A 540 -4.85 -24.09 0.49
C PRO A 540 -3.85 -24.13 1.66
N PHE A 541 -3.29 -22.99 2.07
CA PHE A 541 -2.26 -22.92 3.11
C PHE A 541 -2.79 -22.93 4.53
N THR A 542 -4.10 -22.97 4.74
CA THR A 542 -4.76 -22.88 6.05
C THR A 542 -4.12 -23.83 7.08
N GLY A 543 -3.87 -25.05 6.62
CA GLY A 543 -3.05 -26.08 7.25
C GLY A 543 -1.76 -25.56 7.90
N LEU A 544 -0.93 -25.04 7.01
CA LEU A 544 0.45 -24.70 7.28
C LEU A 544 0.59 -23.35 8.01
N LEU A 545 -0.40 -22.48 7.90
CA LEU A 545 -0.41 -21.15 8.49
C LEU A 545 -0.66 -21.17 10.01
N ILE A 546 -1.61 -21.99 10.49
CA ILE A 546 -1.83 -22.19 11.94
C ILE A 546 -0.58 -22.76 12.60
N VAL A 547 0.00 -23.70 11.89
CA VAL A 547 1.24 -24.38 12.23
C VAL A 547 2.43 -23.40 12.30
N ALA A 548 2.56 -22.50 11.32
CA ALA A 548 3.58 -21.45 11.32
C ALA A 548 3.36 -20.42 12.44
N LEU A 549 2.11 -20.10 12.77
CA LEU A 549 1.77 -19.25 13.90
C LEU A 549 2.21 -19.87 15.23
N GLY A 550 1.96 -21.18 15.42
CA GLY A 550 2.48 -21.93 16.57
C GLY A 550 4.01 -21.87 16.63
N ALA A 551 4.67 -22.16 15.51
CA ALA A 551 6.13 -22.08 15.43
C ALA A 551 6.67 -20.66 15.72
N ALA A 552 5.96 -19.59 15.33
CA ALA A 552 6.33 -18.21 15.62
C ALA A 552 6.27 -17.90 17.12
N LEU A 553 5.22 -18.38 17.80
CA LEU A 553 5.01 -18.19 19.24
C LEU A 553 6.02 -18.94 20.10
N PHE A 554 6.49 -20.11 19.64
CA PHE A 554 7.41 -20.97 20.38
C PHE A 554 8.88 -20.88 19.92
N SER A 555 9.17 -20.17 18.83
CA SER A 555 10.54 -19.96 18.35
C SER A 555 11.36 -19.12 19.34
N ARG A 556 12.34 -19.75 20.00
CA ARG A 556 13.34 -19.05 20.83
C ARG A 556 14.55 -18.64 20.00
N GLU A 557 14.41 -17.63 19.15
CA GLU A 557 15.57 -16.96 18.55
C GLU A 557 16.13 -15.93 19.55
N ARG A 558 16.83 -16.38 20.60
CA ARG A 558 17.50 -15.49 21.57
C ARG A 558 19.01 -15.53 21.40
N GLY A 559 19.61 -14.34 21.34
CA GLY A 559 21.07 -14.13 21.36
C GLY A 559 21.59 -13.63 20.01
N GLU A 560 22.44 -12.59 20.06
CA GLU A 560 23.06 -11.84 18.95
C GLU A 560 22.22 -10.72 18.30
N GLU A 561 22.88 -9.62 17.89
CA GLU A 561 22.25 -8.46 17.23
C GLU A 561 21.50 -8.84 15.93
N ARG A 562 22.03 -9.81 15.18
CA ARG A 562 21.34 -10.36 13.98
C ARG A 562 20.09 -11.17 14.36
N GLY A 563 20.10 -11.90 15.47
CA GLY A 563 18.93 -12.60 16.01
C GLY A 563 17.85 -11.65 16.55
N ARG A 564 18.26 -10.48 17.05
CA ARG A 564 17.34 -9.45 17.58
C ARG A 564 16.44 -8.86 16.50
N GLY A 565 16.98 -8.51 15.33
CA GLY A 565 16.18 -7.98 14.21
C GLY A 565 15.16 -8.99 13.66
N ARG A 566 15.52 -10.28 13.60
CA ARG A 566 14.61 -11.37 13.22
C ARG A 566 13.45 -11.52 14.21
N SER A 567 13.78 -11.48 15.50
CA SER A 567 12.80 -11.54 16.59
C SER A 567 11.84 -10.36 16.56
N ASP A 568 12.37 -9.15 16.36
CA ASP A 568 11.56 -7.92 16.32
C ASP A 568 10.61 -7.95 15.09
N LEU A 569 11.04 -8.45 13.92
CA LEU A 569 10.16 -8.66 12.76
C LEU A 569 9.03 -9.66 13.07
N LEU A 570 9.36 -10.85 13.56
CA LEU A 570 8.38 -11.88 13.89
C LEU A 570 7.37 -11.36 14.91
N LEU A 571 7.84 -10.64 15.92
CA LEU A 571 6.99 -10.09 16.97
C LEU A 571 6.03 -9.02 16.42
N VAL A 572 6.50 -8.11 15.56
CA VAL A 572 5.63 -7.09 14.95
C VAL A 572 4.51 -7.71 14.14
N PHE A 573 4.81 -8.67 13.24
CA PHE A 573 3.79 -9.32 12.43
C PHE A 573 2.85 -10.21 13.26
N THR A 574 3.37 -10.88 14.30
CA THR A 574 2.56 -11.69 15.23
C THR A 574 1.59 -10.82 16.02
N LEU A 575 2.07 -9.73 16.63
CA LEU A 575 1.23 -8.80 17.39
C LEU A 575 0.19 -8.13 16.48
N PHE A 576 0.57 -7.80 15.25
CA PHE A 576 -0.38 -7.24 14.28
C PHE A 576 -1.46 -8.25 13.87
N PHE A 577 -1.08 -9.52 13.62
CA PHE A 577 -2.04 -10.60 13.36
C PHE A 577 -3.05 -10.74 14.51
N PHE A 578 -2.58 -10.93 15.75
CA PHE A 578 -3.47 -11.10 16.89
C PHE A 578 -4.27 -9.83 17.19
N GLY A 579 -3.65 -8.65 17.07
CA GLY A 579 -4.31 -7.37 17.30
C GLY A 579 -5.44 -7.11 16.31
N SER A 580 -5.20 -7.33 15.01
CA SER A 580 -6.24 -7.19 13.98
C SER A 580 -7.31 -8.26 14.12
N PHE A 581 -6.95 -9.53 14.25
CA PHE A 581 -7.90 -10.64 14.44
C PHE A 581 -8.82 -10.38 15.64
N THR A 582 -8.24 -10.02 16.80
CA THR A 582 -9.00 -9.74 18.02
C THR A 582 -9.90 -8.53 17.86
N LEU A 583 -9.39 -7.43 17.29
CA LEU A 583 -10.17 -6.21 17.11
C LEU A 583 -11.40 -6.47 16.24
N PHE A 584 -11.21 -7.02 15.04
CA PHE A 584 -12.33 -7.26 14.12
C PHE A 584 -13.28 -8.34 14.63
N ASN A 585 -12.76 -9.35 15.33
CA ASN A 585 -13.62 -10.37 15.94
C ASN A 585 -14.48 -9.82 17.09
N ALA A 586 -13.99 -8.81 17.80
CA ALA A 586 -14.74 -8.10 18.84
C ALA A 586 -15.77 -7.11 18.28
N MET A 587 -15.73 -6.76 16.98
CA MET A 587 -16.71 -5.87 16.38
C MET A 587 -18.06 -6.57 16.17
N VAL A 588 -19.15 -5.85 16.45
CA VAL A 588 -20.52 -6.32 16.27
C VAL A 588 -20.87 -6.48 14.78
N THR A 589 -20.47 -5.53 13.93
CA THR A 589 -20.70 -5.62 12.48
C THR A 589 -19.58 -6.41 11.82
N LYS A 590 -19.89 -7.55 11.20
CA LYS A 590 -18.91 -8.45 10.57
C LYS A 590 -19.18 -8.56 9.06
N PHE A 591 -18.20 -8.19 8.24
CA PHE A 591 -18.16 -8.52 6.80
C PHE A 591 -16.99 -9.47 6.54
N HIS A 592 -17.11 -10.37 5.57
CA HIS A 592 -16.09 -11.37 5.25
C HIS A 592 -14.69 -10.75 5.03
N HIS A 593 -14.62 -9.59 4.38
CA HIS A 593 -13.36 -8.89 4.10
C HIS A 593 -12.79 -8.12 5.31
N TYR A 594 -13.50 -8.00 6.45
CA TYR A 594 -12.97 -7.30 7.63
C TYR A 594 -11.82 -8.04 8.30
N ILE A 595 -11.73 -9.36 8.14
CA ILE A 595 -10.60 -10.14 8.64
C ILE A 595 -9.32 -9.91 7.82
N PHE A 596 -9.43 -9.24 6.67
CA PHE A 596 -8.35 -9.12 5.71
C PHE A 596 -7.03 -8.59 6.29
N PRO A 597 -7.00 -7.59 7.21
CA PRO A 597 -5.74 -7.14 7.82
C PRO A 597 -4.97 -8.25 8.56
N ALA A 598 -5.63 -9.30 9.02
CA ALA A 598 -4.98 -10.45 9.66
C ALA A 598 -4.40 -11.46 8.65
N VAL A 599 -4.81 -11.44 7.38
CA VAL A 599 -4.40 -12.46 6.40
C VAL A 599 -2.93 -12.31 5.96
N PRO A 600 -2.47 -11.14 5.47
CA PRO A 600 -1.07 -10.97 5.07
C PRO A 600 -0.02 -11.23 6.17
N PRO A 601 -0.15 -10.77 7.43
CA PRO A 601 0.86 -11.02 8.45
C PRO A 601 1.00 -12.52 8.75
N LEU A 602 -0.10 -13.28 8.70
CA LEU A 602 -0.06 -14.74 8.81
C LEU A 602 0.73 -15.37 7.65
N GLY A 603 0.51 -14.88 6.42
CA GLY A 603 1.31 -15.25 5.25
C GLY A 603 2.81 -14.99 5.40
N VAL A 604 3.19 -13.83 5.96
CA VAL A 604 4.59 -13.51 6.27
C VAL A 604 5.17 -14.50 7.28
N LEU A 605 4.44 -14.80 8.36
CA LEU A 605 4.86 -15.77 9.37
C LEU A 605 5.05 -17.16 8.75
N PHE A 606 4.13 -17.63 7.91
CA PHE A 606 4.31 -18.88 7.17
C PHE A 606 5.54 -18.86 6.29
N ALA A 607 5.73 -17.83 5.47
CA ALA A 607 6.87 -17.76 4.56
C ALA A 607 8.21 -17.83 5.27
N VAL A 608 8.35 -17.13 6.41
CA VAL A 608 9.56 -17.13 7.23
C VAL A 608 9.84 -18.52 7.82
N HIS A 609 8.82 -19.23 8.30
CA HIS A 609 8.99 -20.59 8.83
C HIS A 609 9.22 -21.61 7.70
N PHE A 610 8.55 -21.43 6.57
CA PHE A 610 8.64 -22.29 5.41
C PHE A 610 10.03 -22.24 4.77
N GLU A 611 10.65 -21.04 4.74
CA GLU A 611 12.01 -20.83 4.24
C GLU A 611 13.05 -21.72 4.95
N ARG A 612 12.89 -21.97 6.26
CA ARG A 612 13.81 -22.82 7.03
C ARG A 612 13.85 -24.26 6.52
N TYR A 613 12.75 -24.80 6.01
CA TYR A 613 12.69 -26.16 5.45
C TYR A 613 13.26 -26.23 4.04
N LEU A 614 13.26 -25.09 3.35
CA LEU A 614 13.70 -24.97 1.98
C LEU A 614 15.23 -24.88 1.86
N GLY A 615 15.93 -24.43 2.92
CA GLY A 615 17.40 -24.26 3.00
C GLY A 615 18.24 -25.52 2.68
N PRO A 616 19.58 -25.39 2.57
CA PRO A 616 20.46 -26.51 2.24
C PRO A 616 20.23 -27.68 3.20
N LYS A 617 19.95 -28.83 2.60
CA LYS A 617 19.59 -30.09 3.24
C LYS A 617 20.64 -30.46 4.29
N ARG A 618 20.29 -30.30 5.57
CA ARG A 618 21.12 -30.74 6.72
C ARG A 618 20.81 -32.18 7.14
N SER A 619 19.84 -32.83 6.50
CA SER A 619 19.32 -34.14 6.89
C SER A 619 19.40 -35.15 5.74
N THR A 620 19.45 -36.45 6.07
CA THR A 620 19.49 -37.54 5.08
C THR A 620 18.18 -37.60 4.27
N PRO A 621 18.20 -38.05 3.00
CA PRO A 621 17.01 -38.11 2.13
C PRO A 621 15.79 -38.81 2.76
N ARG A 622 16.03 -39.82 3.61
CA ARG A 622 14.98 -40.57 4.30
C ARG A 622 14.27 -39.76 5.39
N LYS A 623 15.01 -38.94 6.15
CA LYS A 623 14.45 -38.01 7.15
C LYS A 623 13.62 -36.91 6.47
N GLU A 624 14.02 -36.49 5.27
CA GLU A 624 13.29 -35.50 4.48
C GLU A 624 11.99 -36.04 3.90
N ILE A 625 12.03 -37.25 3.33
CA ILE A 625 10.81 -37.92 2.83
C ILE A 625 9.84 -38.10 3.99
N LEU A 626 10.32 -38.61 5.12
CA LEU A 626 9.46 -38.82 6.29
C LEU A 626 8.94 -37.50 6.88
N GLY A 627 9.78 -36.48 7.01
CA GLY A 627 9.37 -35.15 7.47
C GLY A 627 8.39 -34.46 6.53
N SER A 628 8.58 -34.60 5.22
CA SER A 628 7.67 -34.05 4.20
C SER A 628 6.34 -34.80 4.17
N LEU A 629 6.35 -36.12 4.35
CA LEU A 629 5.13 -36.92 4.49
C LEU A 629 4.36 -36.54 5.75
N LEU A 630 5.06 -36.33 6.89
CA LEU A 630 4.46 -35.88 8.13
C LEU A 630 3.89 -34.45 8.02
N ALA A 631 4.59 -33.54 7.34
CA ALA A 631 4.09 -32.19 7.08
C ALA A 631 2.86 -32.22 6.16
N SER A 632 2.89 -33.04 5.11
CA SER A 632 1.78 -33.22 4.17
C SER A 632 0.57 -33.87 4.84
N LEU A 633 0.80 -34.87 5.71
CA LEU A 633 -0.23 -35.48 6.55
C LEU A 633 -0.82 -34.45 7.50
N GLY A 634 0.02 -33.61 8.13
CA GLY A 634 -0.45 -32.54 8.99
C GLY A 634 -1.34 -31.53 8.26
N ALA A 635 -0.96 -31.14 7.05
CA ALA A 635 -1.77 -30.26 6.20
C ALA A 635 -3.08 -30.92 5.77
N LEU A 636 -3.04 -32.20 5.36
CA LEU A 636 -4.22 -32.97 4.97
C LEU A 636 -5.21 -33.12 6.13
N LEU A 637 -4.73 -33.48 7.32
CA LEU A 637 -5.57 -33.62 8.52
C LEU A 637 -6.23 -32.28 8.89
N LEU A 638 -5.52 -31.17 8.73
CA LEU A 638 -6.11 -29.84 8.98
C LEU A 638 -7.15 -29.47 7.93
N ALA A 639 -6.89 -29.75 6.66
CA ALA A 639 -7.85 -29.54 5.59
C ALA A 639 -9.13 -30.37 5.80
N LEU A 640 -8.99 -31.65 6.17
CA LEU A 640 -10.12 -32.53 6.52
C LEU A 640 -10.84 -32.06 7.78
N GLY A 641 -10.12 -31.57 8.78
CA GLY A 641 -10.71 -31.00 9.99
C GLY A 641 -11.51 -29.74 9.69
N MET A 642 -10.99 -28.85 8.85
CA MET A 642 -11.71 -27.63 8.44
C MET A 642 -12.91 -27.94 7.56
N ALA A 643 -12.74 -28.78 6.53
CA ALA A 643 -13.84 -29.19 5.67
C ALA A 643 -14.94 -29.90 6.50
N GLY A 644 -14.54 -30.73 7.46
CA GLY A 644 -15.42 -31.34 8.44
C GLY A 644 -16.13 -30.38 9.39
N MET A 645 -15.60 -29.20 9.69
CA MET A 645 -16.35 -28.21 10.48
C MET A 645 -17.52 -27.61 9.69
N ILE A 646 -17.35 -27.53 8.37
CA ILE A 646 -18.24 -26.77 7.49
C ILE A 646 -19.29 -27.70 6.87
N GLY A 647 -18.95 -28.96 6.58
CA GLY A 647 -19.85 -29.92 5.96
C GLY A 647 -19.20 -31.29 5.75
N ASP A 648 -19.75 -32.09 4.82
CA ASP A 648 -19.13 -33.34 4.41
C ASP A 648 -17.79 -33.05 3.70
N PRO A 649 -16.64 -33.46 4.26
CA PRO A 649 -15.33 -33.14 3.70
C PRO A 649 -15.07 -33.77 2.33
N ARG A 650 -15.93 -34.68 1.87
CA ARG A 650 -15.87 -35.28 0.53
C ARG A 650 -16.52 -34.38 -0.53
N GLY A 651 -17.34 -33.40 -0.12
CA GLY A 651 -18.10 -32.54 -1.03
C GLY A 651 -19.09 -33.31 -1.92
N ILE A 652 -19.50 -34.52 -1.50
CA ILE A 652 -20.40 -35.38 -2.27
C ILE A 652 -21.83 -35.02 -1.89
N LEU A 653 -22.62 -34.62 -2.87
CA LEU A 653 -24.06 -34.47 -2.70
C LEU A 653 -24.70 -35.86 -2.48
N PRO A 654 -25.46 -36.06 -1.40
CA PRO A 654 -26.15 -37.31 -1.14
C PRO A 654 -27.13 -37.65 -2.27
N GLU A 655 -27.24 -38.93 -2.61
CA GLU A 655 -28.24 -39.38 -3.59
C GLU A 655 -29.65 -38.98 -3.15
N GLY A 656 -30.36 -38.25 -4.02
CA GLY A 656 -31.74 -37.82 -3.81
C GLY A 656 -31.92 -36.43 -3.19
N GLU A 657 -30.85 -35.71 -2.88
CA GLU A 657 -30.92 -34.31 -2.40
C GLU A 657 -30.43 -33.34 -3.49
N GLU A 658 -31.12 -32.20 -3.65
CA GLU A 658 -30.73 -31.10 -4.54
C GLU A 658 -30.35 -29.87 -3.70
N GLY A 659 -29.16 -29.30 -3.98
CA GLY A 659 -28.65 -28.11 -3.28
C GLY A 659 -27.40 -28.37 -2.43
N VAL A 660 -26.45 -27.41 -2.44
CA VAL A 660 -25.19 -27.50 -1.69
C VAL A 660 -25.38 -27.49 -0.17
N ASP A 661 -26.54 -27.06 0.32
CA ASP A 661 -26.88 -27.02 1.75
C ASP A 661 -26.83 -28.42 2.41
N ALA A 662 -27.21 -29.46 1.67
CA ALA A 662 -27.13 -30.86 2.12
C ALA A 662 -25.70 -31.33 2.45
N ILE A 663 -24.68 -30.69 1.86
CA ILE A 663 -23.27 -30.94 2.16
C ILE A 663 -22.93 -30.28 3.50
N PHE A 664 -23.42 -29.06 3.75
CA PHE A 664 -23.09 -28.27 4.93
C PHE A 664 -23.77 -28.79 6.21
N ASP A 665 -24.95 -29.40 6.11
CA ASP A 665 -25.66 -30.00 7.25
C ASP A 665 -25.00 -31.27 7.81
N ARG A 666 -23.95 -31.78 7.15
CA ARG A 666 -23.28 -33.04 7.51
C ARG A 666 -21.84 -32.83 8.00
N ALA A 667 -21.62 -31.74 8.74
CA ALA A 667 -20.36 -31.50 9.43
C ALA A 667 -19.92 -32.71 10.27
N LEU A 668 -18.61 -32.97 10.29
CA LEU A 668 -17.99 -33.97 11.14
C LEU A 668 -18.27 -33.67 12.63
N PRO A 669 -18.55 -34.70 13.45
CA PRO A 669 -18.68 -34.56 14.89
C PRO A 669 -17.47 -33.84 15.50
N LEU A 670 -17.74 -32.89 16.41
CA LEU A 670 -16.72 -32.07 17.06
C LEU A 670 -15.50 -32.86 17.60
N PRO A 671 -15.65 -34.05 18.22
CA PRO A 671 -14.50 -34.85 18.67
C PRO A 671 -13.58 -35.31 17.53
N ILE A 672 -14.15 -35.63 16.37
CA ILE A 672 -13.40 -36.06 15.17
C ILE A 672 -12.63 -34.85 14.62
N THR A 673 -13.30 -33.72 14.48
CA THR A 673 -12.70 -32.45 14.04
C THR A 673 -11.55 -32.02 14.95
N LEU A 674 -11.74 -32.06 16.28
CA LEU A 674 -10.67 -31.78 17.25
C LEU A 674 -9.51 -32.76 17.13
N SER A 675 -9.80 -34.04 16.90
CA SER A 675 -8.76 -35.08 16.71
C SER A 675 -7.94 -34.83 15.43
N LEU A 676 -8.59 -34.37 14.36
CA LEU A 676 -7.92 -33.99 13.11
C LEU A 676 -7.01 -32.77 13.31
N PHE A 677 -7.43 -31.78 14.09
CA PHE A 677 -6.60 -30.62 14.44
C PHE A 677 -5.41 -31.00 15.34
N VAL A 678 -5.64 -31.81 16.37
CA VAL A 678 -4.56 -32.31 17.23
C VAL A 678 -3.58 -33.17 16.45
N GLY A 679 -4.09 -34.03 15.55
CA GLY A 679 -3.28 -34.85 14.65
C GLY A 679 -2.47 -34.00 13.66
N SER A 680 -3.03 -32.90 13.17
CA SER A 680 -2.32 -31.93 12.34
C SER A 680 -1.14 -31.29 13.09
N ILE A 681 -1.42 -30.72 14.27
CA ILE A 681 -0.43 -30.06 15.11
C ILE A 681 0.69 -31.04 15.48
N SER A 682 0.32 -32.26 15.88
CA SER A 682 1.27 -33.32 16.25
C SER A 682 2.14 -33.72 15.07
N SER A 683 1.55 -33.98 13.90
CA SER A 683 2.28 -34.34 12.68
C SER A 683 3.26 -33.25 12.27
N PHE A 684 2.91 -31.98 12.46
CA PHE A 684 3.82 -30.87 12.22
C PHE A 684 4.98 -30.81 13.22
N PHE A 685 4.72 -30.92 14.52
CA PHE A 685 5.80 -30.92 15.52
C PHE A 685 6.77 -32.10 15.31
N PHE A 686 6.24 -33.27 14.93
CA PHE A 686 7.07 -34.40 14.53
C PHE A 686 7.86 -34.10 13.25
N ALA A 687 7.23 -33.53 12.21
CA ALA A 687 7.93 -33.10 11.00
C ALA A 687 9.07 -32.13 11.33
N GLN A 688 8.84 -31.15 12.21
CA GLN A 688 9.88 -30.23 12.68
C GLN A 688 11.02 -30.94 13.38
N ARG A 689 10.73 -31.90 14.26
CA ARG A 689 11.76 -32.67 14.95
C ARG A 689 12.62 -33.48 13.99
N PHE A 690 12.00 -34.10 12.97
CA PHE A 690 12.72 -34.88 11.96
C PHE A 690 13.53 -34.02 10.98
N LEU A 691 13.05 -32.81 10.68
CA LEU A 691 13.70 -31.86 9.77
C LEU A 691 14.70 -30.93 10.48
N GLY A 692 14.63 -30.82 11.81
CA GLY A 692 15.34 -29.81 12.62
C GLY A 692 16.50 -30.31 13.49
N GLU A 693 16.77 -31.61 13.60
CA GLU A 693 17.95 -32.07 14.34
C GLU A 693 19.26 -31.68 13.64
N PRO A 694 20.13 -30.88 14.29
CA PRO A 694 21.51 -30.70 13.84
C PRO A 694 22.27 -32.02 14.01
N ARG A 695 23.24 -32.30 13.13
CA ARG A 695 24.38 -33.13 13.51
C ARG A 695 25.14 -32.37 14.59
N ASP A 696 24.95 -32.74 15.85
CA ASP A 696 25.96 -32.48 16.88
C ASP A 696 27.18 -33.35 16.55
N GLY A 697 28.21 -32.72 15.99
CA GLY A 697 29.57 -33.27 15.86
C GLY A 697 29.76 -34.39 14.84
N GLN A 698 30.99 -34.43 14.30
CA GLN A 698 31.57 -35.45 13.40
C GLN A 698 31.11 -35.34 11.93
N ASP A 699 31.75 -34.45 11.17
CA ASP A 699 33.01 -34.73 10.45
C ASP A 699 33.64 -33.41 9.94
#